data_AF-A0A182K3J4-F1
#
_entry.id   AF-A0A182K3J4-F1
#
_cell.length_a   1.000
_cell.length_b   1.000
_cell.length_c   1.000
_cell.angle_alpha   90.00
_cell.angle_beta   90.00
_cell.angle_gamma   90.00
#
_symmetry.space_group_name_H-M   'P 1'
#
loop_
_entity.id
_entity.type
_entity.pdbx_description
1 polymer ?
#
loop_
_entity_poly.entity_id
_entity_poly.type
_entity_poly.pdbx_seq_one_letter_code
_entity_poly.pdbx_strand_id
1 'polypeptide(L)'
;MNGQPGLSIFNDGVSINLNRSELDRQRAAEEEEELADHKRRQEQLANELVDAFDDLECDDTLNSSTHRLNYSDEEEDEDTGRSDKRPPVPSVPLPRVQSNGIMKLFDQESAPPVEKYAADGAAGSAVRELRLLLESKSRELEHVTREMYDQCHKYDQQIGELEKRLLIEQAEKDRANMTRDQTRELLVQSKTKISELEDANEKLRAKVSGQENENVKLVGELEQKTMMLQDSLHRYRMLEQNSAQKADRHTDALLKQTEERHNAKVAMMQQQIDNMRSELDERQQECRRLEARYGELQKSRETLLIEQSKTVQQLQDQLEDSQRQCSNLLSKTKHQGDFEEERLRLRSRINALEQEQTGMRQTIHDLTNRLEKTNAELELMDSIMHGQAEGDDDAAGGKKQTNANVTAGYTFAQRNLVGSTPNNNAPQLRDRRGEEGDGDNRVVRLKNELRVCMTGQQEKRDSIRQLEANLQAKDRELDQLKRDESETLVQMNQYKEEAFRLASKCKILEQELEKLTADGQKKVSDRSMGGGSNRRRSSYDIRQEALEDKIFTLQHTKLEADERVELLERENKQLTDRCKTLGSEAGICSALKLEVEKQKFLLADAQKECDRLKRMYIEVSGAKEELGRELCTLKAQDSAKQIAALQEQVVSLERALQLAELKASELGKMLDKEKTSHEELLKQITCSTDGSIQKGTVVSSNSCTKCIDGLTQISKLEIENLKLQSTCSSQLREIGELKVQLNEHHATISELHKRLDLKAERDHLIDELKEKAAQFEQIIRNQISTNTSSTTTCDSATSPRRVSSRDQSIGTADDGDVARENRSTTPVDHQDIRRQLREQEQKVREEMAKAFAGQIKQIEERFRTQFGRFEENINTLKTELYDRVAELEVRNQEVEVLKCAIVTEREKMGDLLAQKDTDARTLFDKQSELMGKYKAEVANGQKKVQFLERELQEKRELVASERQSMEKLIAQITAERKMFREREVEMNDRFKEVEAEYQKSLDLVTEKYQSAKKTALNYKKYAEDKEQHMLKEYDRIKDGYNVALQKVQTRMKEALESKEHSLREKIAKLEAEYETKLQLVRQKS
;
A
#
# COMPACT_ATOMS: atom_id res chain seq x y z
N MET A 1 47.07 -20.84 -41.76
CA MET A 1 45.89 -21.72 -41.96
C MET A 1 45.70 -22.52 -40.68
N ASN A 2 45.14 -21.98 -39.59
CA ASN A 2 43.84 -21.32 -39.35
C ASN A 2 42.78 -22.35 -38.91
N GLY A 3 42.18 -22.15 -37.73
CA GLY A 3 41.08 -22.99 -37.20
C GLY A 3 41.27 -23.34 -35.72
N GLN A 4 40.69 -22.55 -34.82
CA GLN A 4 40.60 -22.88 -33.38
C GLN A 4 39.37 -23.76 -33.10
N PRO A 5 39.42 -24.68 -32.11
CA PRO A 5 38.23 -25.21 -31.46
C PRO A 5 37.55 -24.15 -30.59
N GLY A 6 36.24 -24.27 -30.37
CA GLY A 6 35.48 -23.33 -29.53
C GLY A 6 35.80 -23.45 -28.03
N LEU A 7 35.78 -22.32 -27.33
CA LEU A 7 35.92 -22.24 -25.87
C LEU A 7 34.57 -21.99 -25.20
N SER A 8 34.34 -22.63 -24.05
CA SER A 8 33.12 -22.49 -23.25
C SER A 8 33.17 -21.23 -22.37
N ILE A 9 32.19 -20.33 -22.51
CA ILE A 9 32.07 -19.10 -21.71
C ILE A 9 31.18 -19.35 -20.49
N PHE A 10 31.70 -20.12 -19.52
CA PHE A 10 31.13 -20.21 -18.16
C PHE A 10 32.22 -20.54 -17.13
N ASN A 11 33.15 -19.60 -16.94
CA ASN A 11 33.90 -19.43 -15.69
C ASN A 11 34.68 -18.11 -15.75
N ASP A 12 34.28 -17.13 -14.93
CA ASP A 12 35.20 -16.14 -14.38
C ASP A 12 34.58 -15.49 -13.13
N GLY A 13 35.23 -15.68 -11.98
CA GLY A 13 34.79 -15.15 -10.70
C GLY A 13 35.74 -14.09 -10.19
N VAL A 14 35.49 -12.82 -10.52
CA VAL A 14 36.32 -11.69 -10.06
C VAL A 14 35.54 -10.89 -9.00
N SER A 15 35.95 -11.02 -7.75
CA SER A 15 35.35 -10.29 -6.62
C SER A 15 35.78 -8.82 -6.64
N ILE A 16 34.87 -7.92 -7.05
CA ILE A 16 35.12 -6.47 -6.99
C ILE A 16 35.07 -6.02 -5.53
N ASN A 17 36.20 -5.56 -5.02
CA ASN A 17 36.37 -5.16 -3.63
C ASN A 17 36.00 -3.67 -3.46
N LEU A 18 34.79 -3.39 -2.98
CA LEU A 18 34.28 -2.01 -2.84
C LEU A 18 34.86 -1.32 -1.60
N ASN A 19 35.64 -0.26 -1.82
CA ASN A 19 36.24 0.56 -0.76
C ASN A 19 35.17 1.38 -0.01
N ARG A 20 34.62 0.79 1.05
CA ARG A 20 33.57 1.42 1.90
C ARG A 20 34.07 2.62 2.72
N SER A 21 35.38 2.76 2.87
CA SER A 21 36.06 3.69 3.80
C SER A 21 35.81 5.17 3.51
N GLU A 22 35.83 5.59 2.25
CA GLU A 22 35.73 7.02 1.90
C GLU A 22 34.31 7.56 2.05
N LEU A 23 33.30 6.74 1.75
CA LEU A 23 31.89 7.14 1.79
C LEU A 23 31.37 7.28 3.24
N ASP A 24 31.83 6.43 4.16
CA ASP A 24 31.56 6.58 5.59
C ASP A 24 32.31 7.79 6.18
N ARG A 25 33.50 8.12 5.66
CA ARG A 25 34.30 9.28 6.08
C ARG A 25 33.76 10.62 5.56
N GLN A 26 33.16 10.63 4.37
CA GLN A 26 32.49 11.80 3.82
C GLN A 26 31.22 12.13 4.61
N ARG A 27 30.41 11.12 4.95
CA ARG A 27 29.18 11.30 5.74
C ARG A 27 29.45 11.88 7.14
N ALA A 28 30.55 11.46 7.77
CA ALA A 28 30.97 12.02 9.06
C ALA A 28 31.37 13.51 8.99
N ALA A 29 31.82 13.99 7.82
CA ALA A 29 32.12 15.41 7.61
C ALA A 29 30.84 16.23 7.33
N GLU A 30 29.89 15.65 6.60
CA GLU A 30 28.56 16.24 6.36
C GLU A 30 27.80 16.44 7.70
N GLU A 31 27.86 15.45 8.61
CA GLU A 31 27.25 15.52 9.96
C GLU A 31 27.96 16.52 10.89
N GLU A 32 29.27 16.77 10.71
CA GLU A 32 30.02 17.81 11.44
C GLU A 32 29.71 19.24 10.91
N GLU A 33 29.44 19.39 9.59
CA GLU A 33 29.06 20.67 9.00
C GLU A 33 27.64 21.11 9.40
N GLU A 34 26.66 20.19 9.46
CA GLU A 34 25.31 20.50 9.96
C GLU A 34 25.33 20.99 11.42
N LEU A 35 26.14 20.36 12.28
CA LEU A 35 26.34 20.79 13.67
C LEU A 35 26.99 22.18 13.76
N ALA A 36 27.97 22.47 12.90
CA ALA A 36 28.62 23.78 12.85
C ALA A 36 27.66 24.90 12.38
N ASP A 37 26.79 24.63 11.40
CA ASP A 37 25.84 25.62 10.90
C ASP A 37 24.66 25.84 11.87
N HIS A 38 24.19 24.79 12.55
CA HIS A 38 23.22 24.94 13.63
C HIS A 38 23.78 25.79 14.79
N LYS A 39 25.07 25.66 15.10
CA LYS A 39 25.75 26.54 16.07
C LYS A 39 25.84 27.99 15.60
N ARG A 40 26.19 28.24 14.32
CA ARG A 40 26.17 29.59 13.73
C ARG A 40 24.79 30.24 13.84
N ARG A 41 23.71 29.50 13.58
CA ARG A 41 22.33 29.99 13.77
C ARG A 41 22.02 30.35 15.23
N GLN A 42 22.49 29.57 16.21
CA GLN A 42 22.32 29.91 17.62
C GLN A 42 23.12 31.16 18.02
N GLU A 43 24.34 31.34 17.50
CA GLU A 43 25.15 32.54 17.75
C GLU A 43 24.55 33.78 17.08
N GLN A 44 23.94 33.66 15.90
CA GLN A 44 23.17 34.73 15.26
C GLN A 44 21.94 35.12 16.08
N LEU A 45 21.09 34.15 16.45
CA LEU A 45 19.92 34.40 17.30
C LEU A 45 20.28 34.95 18.69
N ALA A 46 21.44 34.58 19.23
CA ALA A 46 21.93 35.13 20.50
C ALA A 46 22.31 36.62 20.36
N ASN A 47 22.95 37.02 19.26
CA ASN A 47 23.27 38.43 19.00
C ASN A 47 22.00 39.25 18.73
N GLU A 48 21.08 38.74 17.91
CA GLU A 48 19.78 39.39 17.65
C GLU A 48 18.95 39.57 18.94
N LEU A 49 19.10 38.68 19.93
CA LEU A 49 18.49 38.79 21.25
C LEU A 49 19.24 39.69 22.25
N VAL A 50 20.50 40.07 21.97
CA VAL A 50 21.22 41.09 22.75
C VAL A 50 20.83 42.48 22.27
N ASP A 51 20.89 42.71 20.95
CA ASP A 51 20.60 44.01 20.35
C ASP A 51 19.12 44.43 20.54
N ALA A 52 18.20 43.47 20.76
CA ALA A 52 16.75 43.72 20.87
C ALA A 52 16.25 44.34 22.20
N PHE A 53 17.12 44.57 23.19
CA PHE A 53 16.72 45.10 24.52
C PHE A 53 17.43 46.38 24.95
N ASP A 54 18.46 46.86 24.24
CA ASP A 54 19.19 48.08 24.60
C ASP A 54 18.38 49.39 24.38
N ASP A 55 17.30 49.35 23.59
CA ASP A 55 16.44 50.50 23.27
C ASP A 55 15.34 50.79 24.32
N LEU A 56 15.30 50.09 25.46
CA LEU A 56 14.21 50.15 26.45
C LEU A 56 14.61 50.76 27.82
N GLU A 57 15.00 52.04 27.84
CA GLU A 57 14.94 52.83 29.09
C GLU A 57 13.47 53.12 29.45
N CYS A 58 13.06 52.68 30.65
CA CYS A 58 11.67 52.77 31.11
C CYS A 58 11.36 54.17 31.67
N ASP A 59 10.28 54.80 31.18
CA ASP A 59 9.65 55.96 31.83
C ASP A 59 8.20 55.61 32.22
N ASP A 60 8.07 54.98 33.38
CA ASP A 60 6.79 54.50 33.94
C ASP A 60 5.91 55.66 34.41
N THR A 61 5.08 56.21 33.53
CA THR A 61 3.73 56.69 33.91
C THR A 61 2.85 57.07 32.71
N LEU A 62 1.73 56.36 32.51
CA LEU A 62 0.50 57.02 32.03
C LEU A 62 -0.75 56.18 32.31
N ASN A 63 -1.52 56.60 33.31
CA ASN A 63 -2.91 56.20 33.47
C ASN A 63 -3.73 56.94 32.40
N SER A 64 -4.52 56.24 31.57
CA SER A 64 -5.48 56.89 30.68
C SER A 64 -6.66 55.98 30.38
N SER A 65 -7.86 56.52 30.61
CA SER A 65 -9.12 55.91 30.24
C SER A 65 -10.05 56.98 29.67
N THR A 66 -11.13 56.53 29.03
CA THR A 66 -12.33 57.27 28.62
C THR A 66 -12.29 58.18 27.38
N HIS A 67 -13.41 58.09 26.63
CA HIS A 67 -13.94 58.94 25.55
C HIS A 67 -13.27 58.88 24.17
N ARG A 68 -13.89 58.36 23.08
CA ARG A 68 -15.30 58.11 22.65
C ARG A 68 -16.08 59.37 22.23
N LEU A 69 -16.31 59.56 20.92
CA LEU A 69 -17.64 59.72 20.25
C LEU A 69 -17.55 60.13 18.75
N ASN A 70 -18.38 59.48 17.93
CA ASN A 70 -19.11 59.90 16.71
C ASN A 70 -18.46 60.82 15.63
N TYR A 71 -18.37 60.28 14.39
CA TYR A 71 -19.12 60.74 13.18
C TYR A 71 -19.72 59.45 12.55
N SER A 72 -20.98 59.35 12.12
CA SER A 72 -21.76 60.14 11.14
C SER A 72 -21.31 59.88 9.70
N ASP A 73 -22.15 59.18 8.95
CA ASP A 73 -21.89 58.64 7.61
C ASP A 73 -23.15 58.92 6.74
N GLU A 74 -22.98 59.67 5.64
CA GLU A 74 -24.02 60.08 4.69
C GLU A 74 -23.43 60.05 3.27
N GLU A 75 -24.09 59.32 2.35
CA GLU A 75 -24.07 59.49 0.87
C GLU A 75 -22.71 59.34 0.12
N GLU A 76 -22.63 58.97 -1.17
CA GLU A 76 -23.48 58.12 -2.03
C GLU A 76 -22.59 57.53 -3.17
N ASP A 77 -23.01 56.38 -3.70
CA ASP A 77 -22.86 55.82 -5.06
C ASP A 77 -21.73 56.19 -6.08
N GLU A 78 -21.26 55.09 -6.73
CA GLU A 78 -21.03 54.88 -8.17
C GLU A 78 -19.98 55.65 -9.05
N ASP A 79 -18.98 54.85 -9.48
CA ASP A 79 -18.65 54.52 -10.89
C ASP A 79 -17.50 55.22 -11.69
N THR A 80 -16.90 54.40 -12.55
CA THR A 80 -15.95 54.64 -13.66
C THR A 80 -14.52 55.12 -13.39
N GLY A 81 -13.63 54.74 -14.31
CA GLY A 81 -12.57 55.67 -14.76
C GLY A 81 -11.17 55.11 -14.97
N ARG A 82 -10.92 54.42 -16.09
CA ARG A 82 -9.54 54.18 -16.59
C ARG A 82 -8.84 55.52 -16.90
N SER A 83 -7.54 55.64 -16.62
CA SER A 83 -6.52 55.76 -17.69
C SER A 83 -5.08 55.95 -17.18
N ASP A 84 -4.12 55.45 -17.95
CA ASP A 84 -2.69 55.73 -17.78
C ASP A 84 -2.32 57.19 -18.07
N LYS A 85 -1.41 57.77 -17.27
CA LYS A 85 -0.43 58.79 -17.70
C LYS A 85 0.68 59.07 -16.67
N ARG A 86 1.87 58.55 -16.96
CA ARG A 86 3.17 59.23 -16.71
C ARG A 86 3.47 60.13 -17.93
N PRO A 87 4.46 61.05 -17.93
CA PRO A 87 5.32 61.62 -16.88
C PRO A 87 5.11 63.19 -16.85
N PRO A 88 6.05 64.11 -16.48
CA PRO A 88 7.39 63.99 -15.89
C PRO A 88 7.69 64.91 -14.69
N VAL A 89 8.93 64.82 -14.21
CA VAL A 89 9.56 65.71 -13.20
C VAL A 89 10.06 67.01 -13.85
N PRO A 90 9.88 68.17 -13.20
CA PRO A 90 10.81 69.30 -13.24
C PRO A 90 11.52 69.50 -11.89
N SER A 91 12.65 70.23 -11.87
CA SER A 91 13.58 70.27 -10.75
C SER A 91 14.18 71.68 -10.53
N VAL A 92 14.85 71.88 -9.36
CA VAL A 92 15.75 73.03 -9.03
C VAL A 92 14.99 74.36 -8.71
N PRO A 93 15.42 75.23 -7.75
CA PRO A 93 16.04 75.01 -6.43
C PRO A 93 15.57 75.96 -5.27
N LEU A 94 15.99 75.65 -4.01
CA LEU A 94 16.37 76.64 -2.96
C LEU A 94 15.25 77.59 -2.40
N PRO A 95 15.42 78.37 -1.31
CA PRO A 95 16.66 78.87 -0.67
C PRO A 95 16.98 78.42 0.77
N ARG A 96 18.29 78.31 1.00
CA ARG A 96 18.98 78.22 2.29
C ARG A 96 19.28 79.64 2.77
N VAL A 97 18.79 80.05 3.93
CA VAL A 97 19.13 81.35 4.53
C VAL A 97 20.25 81.18 5.56
N GLN A 98 21.42 81.75 5.25
CA GLN A 98 22.41 82.15 6.25
C GLN A 98 22.35 83.67 6.37
N SER A 99 22.37 84.22 7.59
CA SER A 99 22.85 85.58 7.80
C SER A 99 23.41 85.75 9.22
N ASN A 100 24.72 85.95 9.29
CA ASN A 100 25.42 86.37 10.49
C ASN A 100 25.48 87.90 10.55
N GLY A 101 25.07 88.46 11.69
CA GLY A 101 25.92 89.37 12.46
C GLY A 101 25.99 90.86 12.09
N ILE A 102 26.85 91.55 12.86
CA ILE A 102 27.12 93.01 12.88
C ILE A 102 25.93 93.79 13.51
N MET A 103 26.10 94.60 14.57
CA MET A 103 27.30 95.31 15.05
C MET A 103 27.87 94.88 16.42
N LYS A 104 29.15 95.20 16.61
CA LYS A 104 29.91 95.39 17.88
C LYS A 104 30.31 96.88 17.98
N LEU A 105 31.12 97.23 19.00
CA LEU A 105 31.78 98.54 19.29
C LEU A 105 30.90 99.47 20.14
N PHE A 106 31.36 100.09 21.24
CA PHE A 106 32.63 100.09 22.00
C PHE A 106 32.27 99.75 23.50
N ASP A 107 33.08 99.06 24.33
CA ASP A 107 34.28 99.51 25.07
C ASP A 107 34.03 100.75 25.97
N GLN A 108 34.63 100.92 27.17
CA GLN A 108 35.58 100.13 27.96
C GLN A 108 35.73 100.77 29.38
N GLU A 109 35.99 99.97 30.44
CA GLU A 109 36.45 100.41 31.79
C GLU A 109 35.50 101.37 32.58
N SER A 110 35.67 101.67 33.88
CA SER A 110 36.35 101.01 35.03
C SER A 110 35.68 101.47 36.35
N ALA A 111 36.00 100.83 37.48
CA ALA A 111 35.76 101.38 38.83
C ALA A 111 36.85 102.44 39.15
N PRO A 112 36.68 103.45 40.05
CA PRO A 112 36.21 103.26 41.44
C PRO A 112 35.31 104.43 41.98
N PRO A 113 35.48 105.11 43.16
CA PRO A 113 34.31 105.48 43.99
C PRO A 113 34.26 106.98 44.46
N VAL A 114 33.42 107.25 45.48
CA VAL A 114 33.47 108.40 46.45
C VAL A 114 32.67 109.68 46.12
N GLU A 115 32.12 110.28 47.20
CA GLU A 115 31.43 111.59 47.34
C GLU A 115 30.12 111.80 46.55
N LYS A 116 29.06 112.51 46.99
CA LYS A 116 28.61 113.34 48.14
C LYS A 116 28.14 114.71 47.62
N TYR A 117 27.07 115.22 48.24
CA TYR A 117 26.44 116.52 47.98
C TYR A 117 25.79 116.64 46.58
N ALA A 118 24.87 117.56 46.31
CA ALA A 118 23.66 118.01 47.04
C ALA A 118 22.96 119.05 46.14
N ALA A 119 21.66 118.88 45.80
CA ALA A 119 20.71 119.95 45.43
C ALA A 119 19.35 119.39 44.95
N ASP A 120 18.29 120.10 45.33
CA ASP A 120 17.04 120.39 44.59
C ASP A 120 16.33 119.31 43.74
N GLY A 121 15.36 118.66 44.38
CA GLY A 121 14.06 119.34 44.50
C GLY A 121 13.11 119.35 43.30
N ALA A 122 13.41 118.68 42.18
CA ALA A 122 12.44 118.53 41.07
C ALA A 122 12.41 117.13 40.43
N ALA A 123 13.56 116.53 40.13
CA ALA A 123 13.65 115.33 39.28
C ALA A 123 13.04 114.04 39.88
N GLY A 124 12.83 114.01 41.21
CA GLY A 124 12.39 112.80 41.93
C GLY A 124 11.02 112.25 41.51
N SER A 125 10.11 113.10 41.03
CA SER A 125 8.80 112.64 40.53
C SER A 125 8.96 111.91 39.20
N ALA A 126 9.56 112.57 38.19
CA ALA A 126 9.76 112.01 36.86
C ALA A 126 10.57 110.70 36.87
N VAL A 127 11.60 110.59 37.71
CA VAL A 127 12.38 109.34 37.85
C VAL A 127 11.56 108.22 38.51
N ARG A 128 10.67 108.54 39.46
CA ARG A 128 9.75 107.55 40.06
C ARG A 128 8.66 107.12 39.08
N GLU A 129 8.12 108.07 38.33
CA GLU A 129 7.08 107.86 37.31
C GLU A 129 7.61 107.01 36.13
N LEU A 130 8.82 107.31 35.64
CA LEU A 130 9.50 106.48 34.63
C LEU A 130 9.81 105.07 35.14
N ARG A 131 10.15 104.89 36.43
CA ARG A 131 10.32 103.56 37.03
C ARG A 131 9.01 102.79 37.11
N LEU A 132 7.92 103.43 37.53
CA LEU A 132 6.59 102.81 37.58
C LEU A 132 6.06 102.46 36.18
N LEU A 133 6.33 103.32 35.18
CA LEU A 133 5.99 103.05 33.79
C LEU A 133 6.83 101.89 33.21
N LEU A 134 8.14 101.86 33.49
CA LEU A 134 9.02 100.75 33.12
C LEU A 134 8.54 99.44 33.77
N GLU A 135 8.24 99.45 35.07
CA GLU A 135 7.76 98.28 35.80
C GLU A 135 6.38 97.81 35.31
N SER A 136 5.48 98.73 34.93
CA SER A 136 4.23 98.39 34.23
C SER A 136 4.53 97.72 32.89
N LYS A 137 5.44 98.26 32.07
CA LYS A 137 5.79 97.70 30.76
C LYS A 137 6.55 96.38 30.87
N SER A 138 7.36 96.17 31.90
CA SER A 138 7.94 94.85 32.21
C SER A 138 6.86 93.85 32.56
N ARG A 139 5.88 94.20 33.41
CA ARG A 139 4.75 93.30 33.75
C ARG A 139 3.84 93.01 32.56
N GLU A 140 3.61 93.98 31.67
CA GLU A 140 2.91 93.77 30.40
C GLU A 140 3.70 92.84 29.47
N LEU A 141 5.01 93.03 29.33
CA LEU A 141 5.87 92.13 28.54
C LEU A 141 5.91 90.71 29.11
N GLU A 142 6.01 90.56 30.43
CA GLU A 142 5.92 89.25 31.10
C GLU A 142 4.54 88.60 30.90
N HIS A 143 3.45 89.38 30.93
CA HIS A 143 2.10 88.90 30.69
C HIS A 143 1.97 88.35 29.27
N VAL A 144 2.35 89.14 28.26
CA VAL A 144 2.35 88.72 26.85
C VAL A 144 3.31 87.54 26.62
N THR A 145 4.46 87.50 27.29
CA THR A 145 5.40 86.35 27.21
C THR A 145 4.78 85.08 27.78
N ARG A 146 4.05 85.17 28.91
CA ARG A 146 3.31 84.04 29.49
C ARG A 146 2.13 83.63 28.62
N GLU A 147 1.36 84.57 28.07
CA GLU A 147 0.27 84.27 27.12
C GLU A 147 0.76 83.60 25.83
N MET A 148 1.92 84.03 25.30
CA MET A 148 2.56 83.38 24.15
C MET A 148 3.05 81.97 24.50
N TYR A 149 3.65 81.76 25.67
CA TYR A 149 4.08 80.44 26.14
C TYR A 149 2.86 79.51 26.33
N ASP A 150 1.80 79.99 26.98
CA ASP A 150 0.54 79.27 27.18
C ASP A 150 -0.21 78.99 25.87
N GLN A 151 0.07 79.73 24.79
CA GLN A 151 -0.44 79.45 23.45
C GLN A 151 0.42 78.41 22.73
N CYS A 152 1.75 78.55 22.74
CA CYS A 152 2.65 77.53 22.21
C CYS A 152 2.40 76.17 22.84
N HIS A 153 2.34 76.08 24.18
CA HIS A 153 2.10 74.83 24.88
C HIS A 153 0.74 74.18 24.53
N LYS A 154 -0.29 74.98 24.21
CA LYS A 154 -1.58 74.46 23.71
C LYS A 154 -1.48 73.95 22.28
N TYR A 155 -0.71 74.60 21.41
CA TYR A 155 -0.44 74.09 20.07
C TYR A 155 0.41 72.81 20.11
N ASP A 156 1.43 72.73 20.98
CA ASP A 156 2.24 71.53 21.17
C ASP A 156 1.39 70.35 21.70
N GLN A 157 0.46 70.61 22.63
CA GLN A 157 -0.54 69.62 23.06
C GLN A 157 -1.46 69.17 21.90
N GLN A 158 -1.96 70.10 21.09
CA GLN A 158 -2.81 69.79 19.93
C GLN A 158 -2.05 69.00 18.85
N ILE A 159 -0.77 69.30 18.62
CA ILE A 159 0.09 68.54 17.71
C ILE A 159 0.25 67.11 18.25
N GLY A 160 0.62 66.94 19.52
CA GLY A 160 0.75 65.62 20.14
C GLY A 160 -0.56 64.82 20.19
N GLU A 161 -1.72 65.46 20.28
CA GLU A 161 -3.03 64.82 20.11
C GLU A 161 -3.28 64.36 18.67
N LEU A 162 -2.95 65.19 17.68
CA LEU A 162 -3.13 64.87 16.26
C LEU A 162 -2.18 63.77 15.79
N GLU A 163 -0.93 63.77 16.27
CA GLU A 163 0.05 62.70 16.03
C GLU A 163 -0.42 61.36 16.61
N LYS A 164 -0.96 61.35 17.84
CA LYS A 164 -1.55 60.16 18.46
C LYS A 164 -2.75 59.63 17.66
N ARG A 165 -3.64 60.51 17.18
CA ARG A 165 -4.76 60.11 16.31
C ARG A 165 -4.25 59.53 14.98
N LEU A 166 -3.27 60.16 14.34
CA LEU A 166 -2.66 59.68 13.09
C LEU A 166 -2.00 58.29 13.27
N LEU A 167 -1.37 58.04 14.41
CA LEU A 167 -0.80 56.73 14.74
C LEU A 167 -1.89 55.65 14.88
N ILE A 168 -3.01 55.96 15.55
CA ILE A 168 -4.15 55.06 15.72
C ILE A 168 -4.81 54.74 14.37
N GLU A 169 -5.08 55.76 13.55
CA GLU A 169 -5.64 55.62 12.20
C GLU A 169 -4.74 54.76 11.30
N GLN A 170 -3.41 54.96 11.35
CA GLN A 170 -2.47 54.13 10.60
C GLN A 170 -2.48 52.67 11.10
N ALA A 171 -2.57 52.44 12.41
CA ALA A 171 -2.71 51.10 12.98
C ALA A 171 -4.08 50.44 12.70
N GLU A 172 -5.14 51.21 12.41
CA GLU A 172 -6.46 50.70 12.00
C GLU A 172 -6.49 50.37 10.52
N LYS A 173 -5.92 51.23 9.68
CA LYS A 173 -5.64 50.96 8.27
C LYS A 173 -4.79 49.69 8.07
N ASP A 174 -3.77 49.47 8.90
CA ASP A 174 -2.92 48.27 8.77
C ASP A 174 -3.61 47.01 9.29
N ARG A 175 -4.41 47.10 10.36
CA ARG A 175 -5.32 46.02 10.77
C ARG A 175 -6.32 45.68 9.64
N ALA A 176 -6.92 46.67 8.99
CA ALA A 176 -7.83 46.49 7.87
C ALA A 176 -7.15 45.89 6.63
N ASN A 177 -5.91 46.30 6.31
CA ASN A 177 -5.08 45.67 5.28
C ASN A 177 -4.86 44.17 5.58
N MET A 178 -4.45 43.83 6.80
CA MET A 178 -4.25 42.44 7.22
C MET A 178 -5.53 41.60 7.12
N THR A 179 -6.67 42.10 7.59
CA THR A 179 -7.97 41.39 7.46
C THR A 179 -8.42 41.23 6.00
N ARG A 180 -8.20 42.25 5.15
CA ARG A 180 -8.47 42.16 3.70
C ARG A 180 -7.61 41.10 3.03
N ASP A 181 -6.33 41.01 3.38
CA ASP A 181 -5.41 40.10 2.70
C ASP A 181 -5.54 38.66 3.23
N GLN A 182 -5.87 38.46 4.51
CA GLN A 182 -6.35 37.18 5.04
C GLN A 182 -7.64 36.69 4.36
N THR A 183 -8.64 37.57 4.18
CA THR A 183 -9.90 37.19 3.50
C THR A 183 -9.70 36.93 2.01
N ARG A 184 -8.76 37.63 1.35
CA ARG A 184 -8.30 37.28 0.00
C ARG A 184 -7.63 35.91 -0.06
N GLU A 185 -6.77 35.58 0.90
CA GLU A 185 -6.13 34.26 0.96
C GLU A 185 -7.17 33.14 1.14
N LEU A 186 -8.10 33.29 2.08
CA LEU A 186 -9.21 32.35 2.28
C LEU A 186 -10.09 32.21 1.02
N LEU A 187 -10.33 33.30 0.28
CA LEU A 187 -11.03 33.26 -1.00
C LEU A 187 -10.24 32.52 -2.09
N VAL A 188 -8.92 32.66 -2.13
CA VAL A 188 -8.04 31.90 -3.05
C VAL A 188 -8.02 30.42 -2.67
N GLN A 189 -7.79 30.08 -1.40
CA GLN A 189 -7.83 28.70 -0.91
C GLN A 189 -9.20 28.04 -1.21
N SER A 190 -10.30 28.77 -1.01
CA SER A 190 -11.66 28.31 -1.34
C SER A 190 -11.84 28.07 -2.83
N LYS A 191 -11.38 28.99 -3.70
CA LYS A 191 -11.43 28.83 -5.16
C LYS A 191 -10.59 27.66 -5.66
N THR A 192 -9.37 27.49 -5.14
CA THR A 192 -8.53 26.33 -5.48
C THR A 192 -9.22 25.03 -5.11
N LYS A 193 -9.79 24.96 -3.90
CA LYS A 193 -10.52 23.76 -3.43
C LYS A 193 -11.81 23.49 -4.21
N ILE A 194 -12.50 24.52 -4.69
CA ILE A 194 -13.63 24.37 -5.62
C ILE A 194 -13.13 23.77 -6.94
N SER A 195 -12.06 24.33 -7.52
CA SER A 195 -11.44 23.83 -8.76
C SER A 195 -11.01 22.37 -8.62
N GLU A 196 -10.35 21.99 -7.52
CA GLU A 196 -9.97 20.60 -7.22
C GLU A 196 -11.17 19.64 -7.15
N LEU A 197 -12.28 20.09 -6.57
CA LEU A 197 -13.53 19.32 -6.48
C LEU A 197 -14.27 19.26 -7.81
N GLU A 198 -14.20 20.29 -8.65
CA GLU A 198 -14.73 20.29 -10.02
C GLU A 198 -13.93 19.31 -10.89
N ASP A 199 -12.60 19.36 -10.83
CA ASP A 199 -11.67 18.42 -11.46
C ASP A 199 -11.94 16.96 -11.03
N ALA A 200 -12.19 16.74 -9.74
CA ALA A 200 -12.52 15.42 -9.20
C ALA A 200 -13.91 14.93 -9.68
N ASN A 201 -14.91 15.82 -9.73
CA ASN A 201 -16.23 15.51 -10.28
C ASN A 201 -16.16 15.18 -11.78
N GLU A 202 -15.36 15.89 -12.57
CA GLU A 202 -15.23 15.64 -14.00
C GLU A 202 -14.50 14.31 -14.28
N LYS A 203 -13.46 13.98 -13.48
CA LYS A 203 -12.82 12.65 -13.50
C LYS A 203 -13.79 11.53 -13.12
N LEU A 204 -14.72 11.78 -12.18
CA LEU A 204 -15.77 10.82 -11.83
C LEU A 204 -16.84 10.69 -12.93
N ARG A 205 -17.29 11.79 -13.56
CA ARG A 205 -18.20 11.78 -14.72
C ARG A 205 -17.61 11.02 -15.90
N ALA A 206 -16.34 11.28 -16.24
CA ALA A 206 -15.65 10.56 -17.30
C ALA A 206 -15.55 9.05 -17.00
N LYS A 207 -15.32 8.67 -15.74
CA LYS A 207 -15.34 7.25 -15.32
C LYS A 207 -16.74 6.63 -15.41
N VAL A 208 -17.79 7.32 -14.96
CA VAL A 208 -19.18 6.85 -15.07
C VAL A 208 -19.55 6.66 -16.53
N SER A 209 -19.28 7.64 -17.41
CA SER A 209 -19.52 7.52 -18.84
C SER A 209 -18.71 6.38 -19.47
N GLY A 210 -17.47 6.14 -19.03
CA GLY A 210 -16.69 4.96 -19.42
C GLY A 210 -17.40 3.64 -19.07
N GLN A 211 -17.92 3.52 -17.85
CA GLN A 211 -18.66 2.34 -17.38
C GLN A 211 -20.04 2.19 -18.04
N GLU A 212 -20.72 3.28 -18.38
CA GLU A 212 -21.95 3.27 -19.17
C GLU A 212 -21.68 2.74 -20.59
N ASN A 213 -20.63 3.22 -21.25
CA ASN A 213 -20.21 2.72 -22.56
C ASN A 213 -19.77 1.24 -22.53
N GLU A 214 -19.18 0.77 -21.42
CA GLU A 214 -18.84 -0.64 -21.21
C GLU A 214 -20.09 -1.50 -21.00
N ASN A 215 -21.04 -1.05 -20.16
CA ASN A 215 -22.34 -1.71 -19.98
C ASN A 215 -23.13 -1.80 -21.29
N VAL A 216 -23.15 -0.75 -22.12
CA VAL A 216 -23.83 -0.77 -23.43
C VAL A 216 -23.21 -1.82 -24.37
N LYS A 217 -21.89 -2.01 -24.35
CA LYS A 217 -21.24 -3.09 -25.11
C LYS A 217 -21.63 -4.48 -24.58
N LEU A 218 -21.58 -4.68 -23.26
CA LEU A 218 -21.93 -5.94 -22.62
C LEU A 218 -23.41 -6.31 -22.85
N VAL A 219 -24.31 -5.33 -22.87
CA VAL A 219 -25.72 -5.52 -23.26
C VAL A 219 -25.83 -5.95 -24.73
N GLY A 220 -25.15 -5.26 -25.65
CA GLY A 220 -25.15 -5.63 -27.08
C GLY A 220 -24.56 -7.04 -27.34
N GLU A 221 -23.52 -7.43 -26.60
CA GLU A 221 -22.99 -8.80 -26.63
C GLU A 221 -24.01 -9.80 -26.07
N LEU A 222 -24.66 -9.50 -24.95
CA LEU A 222 -25.69 -10.36 -24.34
C LEU A 222 -26.92 -10.52 -25.26
N GLU A 223 -27.36 -9.46 -25.94
CA GLU A 223 -28.39 -9.50 -26.97
C GLU A 223 -27.97 -10.38 -28.16
N GLN A 224 -26.73 -10.23 -28.64
CA GLN A 224 -26.19 -11.08 -29.70
C GLN A 224 -26.16 -12.57 -29.29
N LYS A 225 -25.67 -12.90 -28.09
CA LYS A 225 -25.68 -14.29 -27.57
C LYS A 225 -27.12 -14.80 -27.39
N THR A 226 -28.03 -13.96 -26.93
CA THR A 226 -29.45 -14.30 -26.78
C THR A 226 -30.09 -14.61 -28.14
N MET A 227 -29.81 -13.82 -29.17
CA MET A 227 -30.25 -14.09 -30.54
C MET A 227 -29.68 -15.41 -31.05
N MET A 228 -28.37 -15.68 -30.90
CA MET A 228 -27.75 -16.95 -31.28
C MET A 228 -28.36 -18.16 -30.55
N LEU A 229 -28.74 -18.00 -29.27
CA LEU A 229 -29.41 -19.03 -28.49
C LEU A 229 -30.84 -19.27 -28.97
N GLN A 230 -31.61 -18.21 -29.25
CA GLN A 230 -32.95 -18.32 -29.83
C GLN A 230 -32.91 -19.01 -31.20
N ASP A 231 -31.93 -18.67 -32.04
CA ASP A 231 -31.68 -19.30 -33.34
C ASP A 231 -31.38 -20.80 -33.21
N SER A 232 -30.55 -21.16 -32.22
CA SER A 232 -30.22 -22.55 -31.90
C SER A 232 -31.44 -23.34 -31.37
N LEU A 233 -32.25 -22.72 -30.51
CA LEU A 233 -33.50 -23.30 -30.00
C LEU A 233 -34.57 -23.43 -31.10
N HIS A 234 -34.62 -22.51 -32.05
CA HIS A 234 -35.51 -22.60 -33.21
C HIS A 234 -35.10 -23.77 -34.12
N ARG A 235 -33.80 -23.89 -34.43
CA ARG A 235 -33.24 -25.03 -35.17
C ARG A 235 -33.51 -26.36 -34.44
N TYR A 236 -33.39 -26.39 -33.11
CA TYR A 236 -33.73 -27.57 -32.30
C TYR A 236 -35.19 -27.97 -32.44
N ARG A 237 -36.14 -27.04 -32.24
CA ARG A 237 -37.59 -27.31 -32.41
C ARG A 237 -37.94 -27.77 -33.83
N MET A 238 -37.29 -27.21 -34.85
CA MET A 238 -37.45 -27.63 -36.25
C MET A 238 -36.93 -29.06 -36.48
N LEU A 239 -35.83 -29.47 -35.83
CA LEU A 239 -35.32 -30.84 -35.88
C LEU A 239 -36.22 -31.82 -35.11
N GLU A 240 -36.75 -31.39 -33.97
CA GLU A 240 -37.66 -32.14 -33.09
C GLU A 240 -39.01 -32.42 -33.78
N GLN A 241 -39.66 -31.41 -34.36
CA GLN A 241 -40.88 -31.58 -35.17
C GLN A 241 -40.64 -32.48 -36.40
N ASN A 242 -39.46 -32.38 -37.01
CA ASN A 242 -39.05 -33.23 -38.13
C ASN A 242 -38.56 -34.63 -37.69
N SER A 243 -38.56 -34.95 -36.38
CA SER A 243 -38.33 -36.32 -35.90
C SER A 243 -39.61 -37.17 -35.95
N ALA A 244 -40.75 -36.59 -35.58
CA ALA A 244 -42.05 -37.26 -35.63
C ALA A 244 -42.46 -37.67 -37.05
N GLN A 245 -41.98 -36.96 -38.08
CA GLN A 245 -42.21 -37.28 -39.49
C GLN A 245 -41.21 -38.28 -40.11
N LYS A 246 -40.30 -38.91 -39.33
CA LYS A 246 -39.23 -39.76 -39.88
C LYS A 246 -39.47 -41.27 -39.80
N ALA A 247 -40.55 -41.74 -39.16
CA ALA A 247 -40.89 -43.17 -39.14
C ALA A 247 -41.03 -43.74 -40.57
N ASP A 248 -41.77 -43.07 -41.44
CA ASP A 248 -41.95 -43.48 -42.85
C ASP A 248 -40.72 -43.21 -43.74
N ARG A 249 -39.68 -42.54 -43.22
CA ARG A 249 -38.43 -42.21 -43.95
C ARG A 249 -37.29 -43.19 -43.64
N HIS A 250 -37.60 -44.32 -43.00
CA HIS A 250 -36.63 -45.31 -42.54
C HIS A 250 -35.89 -46.05 -43.67
N THR A 251 -36.50 -46.21 -44.85
CA THR A 251 -35.88 -46.93 -45.99
C THR A 251 -34.84 -46.09 -46.72
N ASP A 252 -35.15 -44.83 -47.05
CA ASP A 252 -34.25 -43.92 -47.77
C ASP A 252 -33.01 -43.55 -46.93
N ALA A 253 -33.15 -43.61 -45.60
CA ALA A 253 -32.05 -43.36 -44.66
C ALA A 253 -30.86 -44.30 -44.89
N LEU A 254 -31.06 -45.53 -45.39
CA LEU A 254 -29.99 -46.53 -45.52
C LEU A 254 -28.97 -46.17 -46.62
N LEU A 255 -29.44 -45.71 -47.78
CA LEU A 255 -28.57 -45.23 -48.88
C LEU A 255 -27.84 -43.95 -48.48
N LYS A 256 -28.57 -43.02 -47.83
CA LYS A 256 -28.02 -41.76 -47.34
C LYS A 256 -26.89 -41.99 -46.33
N GLN A 257 -27.02 -43.00 -45.45
CA GLN A 257 -26.01 -43.37 -44.45
C GLN A 257 -24.66 -43.81 -45.07
N THR A 258 -24.64 -44.34 -46.29
CA THR A 258 -23.39 -44.69 -46.99
C THR A 258 -22.68 -43.47 -47.59
N GLU A 259 -23.42 -42.53 -48.19
CA GLU A 259 -22.84 -41.28 -48.73
C GLU A 259 -22.38 -40.34 -47.61
N GLU A 260 -23.17 -40.23 -46.54
CA GLU A 260 -22.84 -39.44 -45.35
C GLU A 260 -21.54 -39.91 -44.68
N ARG A 261 -21.25 -41.23 -44.65
CA ARG A 261 -19.97 -41.74 -44.14
C ARG A 261 -18.76 -41.31 -44.98
N HIS A 262 -18.92 -41.23 -46.30
CA HIS A 262 -17.84 -40.76 -47.17
C HIS A 262 -17.62 -39.25 -47.00
N ASN A 263 -18.72 -38.48 -47.05
CA ASN A 263 -18.68 -37.02 -46.89
C ASN A 263 -18.20 -36.59 -45.50
N ALA A 264 -18.56 -37.31 -44.43
CA ALA A 264 -18.04 -37.07 -43.09
C ALA A 264 -16.51 -37.27 -43.00
N LYS A 265 -15.97 -38.30 -43.67
CA LYS A 265 -14.52 -38.52 -43.69
C LYS A 265 -13.78 -37.40 -44.44
N VAL A 266 -14.34 -36.92 -45.56
CA VAL A 266 -13.81 -35.76 -46.29
C VAL A 266 -13.90 -34.49 -45.43
N ALA A 267 -15.05 -34.24 -44.78
CA ALA A 267 -15.25 -33.09 -43.90
C ALA A 267 -14.29 -33.08 -42.69
N MET A 268 -14.01 -34.23 -42.07
CA MET A 268 -13.02 -34.33 -40.99
C MET A 268 -11.60 -34.02 -41.47
N MET A 269 -11.19 -34.51 -42.63
CA MET A 269 -9.87 -34.19 -43.20
C MET A 269 -9.77 -32.71 -43.59
N GLN A 270 -10.86 -32.13 -44.13
CA GLN A 270 -10.93 -30.70 -44.45
C GLN A 270 -10.88 -29.84 -43.18
N GLN A 271 -11.62 -30.21 -42.13
CA GLN A 271 -11.57 -29.52 -40.83
C GLN A 271 -10.18 -29.60 -40.20
N GLN A 272 -9.47 -30.74 -40.32
CA GLN A 272 -8.08 -30.84 -39.87
C GLN A 272 -7.15 -29.91 -40.66
N ILE A 273 -7.33 -29.80 -41.98
CA ILE A 273 -6.58 -28.85 -42.82
C ILE A 273 -6.88 -27.39 -42.43
N ASP A 274 -8.14 -27.05 -42.19
CA ASP A 274 -8.54 -25.67 -41.89
C ASP A 274 -8.22 -25.25 -40.45
N ASN A 275 -8.26 -26.17 -39.49
CA ASN A 275 -7.71 -25.93 -38.14
C ASN A 275 -6.20 -25.67 -38.21
N MET A 276 -5.43 -26.53 -38.90
CA MET A 276 -3.98 -26.34 -39.09
C MET A 276 -3.64 -25.04 -39.83
N ARG A 277 -4.54 -24.53 -40.68
CA ARG A 277 -4.42 -23.20 -41.31
C ARG A 277 -4.69 -22.07 -40.31
N SER A 278 -5.77 -22.16 -39.52
CA SER A 278 -6.06 -21.16 -38.47
C SER A 278 -4.91 -21.06 -37.48
N GLU A 279 -4.40 -22.20 -36.98
CA GLU A 279 -3.24 -22.23 -36.08
C GLU A 279 -1.98 -21.63 -36.73
N LEU A 280 -1.73 -21.90 -38.02
CA LEU A 280 -0.60 -21.32 -38.75
C LEU A 280 -0.75 -19.80 -38.97
N ASP A 281 -1.96 -19.31 -39.26
CA ASP A 281 -2.24 -17.90 -39.49
C ASP A 281 -2.28 -17.10 -38.17
N GLU A 282 -2.81 -17.68 -37.09
CA GLU A 282 -2.71 -17.15 -35.72
C GLU A 282 -1.25 -17.01 -35.28
N ARG A 283 -0.41 -18.03 -35.53
CA ARG A 283 1.03 -17.95 -35.21
C ARG A 283 1.76 -16.95 -36.11
N GLN A 284 1.41 -16.83 -37.40
CA GLN A 284 1.94 -15.76 -38.24
C GLN A 284 1.51 -14.37 -37.74
N GLN A 285 0.26 -14.20 -37.29
CA GLN A 285 -0.24 -12.95 -36.76
C GLN A 285 0.43 -12.59 -35.42
N GLU A 286 0.68 -13.58 -34.56
CA GLU A 286 1.45 -13.39 -33.33
C GLU A 286 2.92 -13.03 -33.62
N CYS A 287 3.59 -13.72 -34.55
CA CYS A 287 4.95 -13.34 -34.97
C CYS A 287 4.99 -11.89 -35.46
N ARG A 288 4.09 -11.48 -36.37
CA ARG A 288 3.99 -10.09 -36.85
C ARG A 288 3.72 -9.08 -35.73
N ARG A 289 2.88 -9.46 -34.75
CA ARG A 289 2.58 -8.63 -33.55
C ARG A 289 3.80 -8.49 -32.64
N LEU A 290 4.60 -9.54 -32.48
CA LEU A 290 5.84 -9.53 -31.70
C LEU A 290 6.95 -8.76 -32.42
N GLU A 291 7.08 -8.90 -33.74
CA GLU A 291 7.97 -8.10 -34.60
C GLU A 291 7.63 -6.60 -34.54
N ALA A 292 6.33 -6.25 -34.63
CA ALA A 292 5.87 -4.87 -34.48
C ALA A 292 6.22 -4.31 -33.10
N ARG A 293 5.87 -5.03 -32.02
CA ARG A 293 6.17 -4.62 -30.63
C ARG A 293 7.67 -4.53 -30.37
N TYR A 294 8.48 -5.41 -30.96
CA TYR A 294 9.94 -5.34 -30.89
C TYR A 294 10.47 -4.09 -31.61
N GLY A 295 9.96 -3.78 -32.80
CA GLY A 295 10.30 -2.56 -33.54
C GLY A 295 9.87 -1.27 -32.82
N GLU A 296 8.71 -1.27 -32.16
CA GLU A 296 8.27 -0.17 -31.29
C GLU A 296 9.19 0.00 -30.07
N LEU A 297 9.53 -1.10 -29.39
CA LEU A 297 10.42 -1.08 -28.23
C LEU A 297 11.86 -0.67 -28.61
N GLN A 298 12.34 -1.09 -29.78
CA GLN A 298 13.62 -0.65 -30.32
C GLN A 298 13.60 0.86 -30.64
N LYS A 299 12.56 1.37 -31.30
CA LYS A 299 12.40 2.82 -31.56
C LYS A 299 12.30 3.63 -30.27
N SER A 300 11.59 3.12 -29.27
CA SER A 300 11.51 3.70 -27.93
C SER A 300 12.89 3.76 -27.25
N ARG A 301 13.67 2.68 -27.34
CA ARG A 301 15.07 2.65 -26.87
C ARG A 301 15.96 3.63 -27.63
N GLU A 302 15.82 3.73 -28.94
CA GLU A 302 16.57 4.69 -29.77
C GLU A 302 16.19 6.14 -29.43
N THR A 303 14.91 6.43 -29.22
CA THR A 303 14.44 7.75 -28.74
C THR A 303 14.99 8.06 -27.36
N LEU A 304 14.93 7.12 -26.41
CA LEU A 304 15.48 7.29 -25.07
C LEU A 304 17.01 7.50 -25.09
N LEU A 305 17.75 6.82 -25.96
CA LEU A 305 19.19 7.05 -26.15
C LEU A 305 19.49 8.43 -26.75
N ILE A 306 18.63 8.93 -27.66
CA ILE A 306 18.73 10.29 -28.20
C ILE A 306 18.38 11.33 -27.12
N GLU A 307 17.40 11.07 -26.26
CA GLU A 307 17.05 11.93 -25.11
C GLU A 307 18.18 11.94 -24.07
N GLN A 308 18.70 10.78 -23.68
CA GLN A 308 19.87 10.67 -22.81
C GLN A 308 21.10 11.39 -23.40
N SER A 309 21.33 11.27 -24.71
CA SER A 309 22.40 12.02 -25.40
C SER A 309 22.18 13.54 -25.35
N LYS A 310 20.94 14.01 -25.51
CA LYS A 310 20.60 15.44 -25.30
C LYS A 310 20.77 15.88 -23.84
N THR A 311 20.40 15.06 -22.87
CA THR A 311 20.61 15.37 -21.43
C THR A 311 22.10 15.37 -21.09
N VAL A 312 22.89 14.46 -21.65
CA VAL A 312 24.36 14.48 -21.52
C VAL A 312 24.95 15.73 -22.18
N GLN A 313 24.48 16.14 -23.35
CA GLN A 313 24.90 17.41 -23.96
C GLN A 313 24.51 18.61 -23.09
N GLN A 314 23.28 18.68 -22.57
CA GLN A 314 22.84 19.75 -21.67
C GLN A 314 23.67 19.80 -20.37
N LEU A 315 24.02 18.64 -19.81
CA LEU A 315 24.90 18.55 -18.64
C LEU A 315 26.35 18.89 -18.99
N GLN A 316 26.81 18.60 -20.20
CA GLN A 316 28.11 19.05 -20.70
C GLN A 316 28.12 20.57 -20.94
N ASP A 317 27.07 21.15 -21.51
CA ASP A 317 26.93 22.59 -21.72
C ASP A 317 26.92 23.31 -20.36
N GLN A 318 26.20 22.76 -19.37
CA GLN A 318 26.24 23.24 -17.97
C GLN A 318 27.62 23.04 -17.31
N LEU A 319 28.33 21.96 -17.62
CA LEU A 319 29.70 21.71 -17.17
C LEU A 319 30.69 22.71 -17.81
N GLU A 320 30.53 23.04 -19.09
CA GLU A 320 31.32 24.06 -19.77
C GLU A 320 30.99 25.47 -19.24
N ASP A 321 29.73 25.80 -18.98
CA ASP A 321 29.35 27.09 -18.39
C ASP A 321 29.77 27.22 -16.91
N SER A 322 29.75 26.14 -16.12
CA SER A 322 30.33 26.14 -14.78
C SER A 322 31.86 26.16 -14.80
N GLN A 323 32.52 25.51 -15.76
CA GLN A 323 33.96 25.69 -16.01
C GLN A 323 34.28 27.13 -16.45
N ARG A 324 33.41 27.79 -17.23
CA ARG A 324 33.51 29.23 -17.53
C ARG A 324 33.26 30.08 -16.29
N GLN A 325 32.39 29.69 -15.36
CA GLN A 325 32.25 30.36 -14.07
C GLN A 325 33.52 30.19 -13.21
N CYS A 326 34.15 29.01 -13.17
CA CYS A 326 35.46 28.81 -12.55
C CYS A 326 36.56 29.64 -13.24
N SER A 327 36.54 29.75 -14.57
CA SER A 327 37.43 30.63 -15.34
C SER A 327 37.18 32.12 -15.03
N ASN A 328 35.93 32.50 -14.81
CA ASN A 328 35.54 33.85 -14.38
C ASN A 328 35.85 34.11 -12.89
N LEU A 329 35.94 33.09 -12.04
CA LEU A 329 36.49 33.21 -10.69
C LEU A 329 38.00 33.37 -10.73
N LEU A 330 38.69 32.61 -11.59
CA LEU A 330 40.13 32.76 -11.89
C LEU A 330 40.45 34.12 -12.54
N SER A 331 39.50 34.76 -13.23
CA SER A 331 39.63 36.13 -13.71
C SER A 331 39.23 37.18 -12.66
N LYS A 332 38.35 36.84 -11.70
CA LYS A 332 38.12 37.63 -10.47
C LYS A 332 39.36 37.69 -9.58
N THR A 333 40.17 36.63 -9.56
CA THR A 333 41.53 36.59 -8.95
C THR A 333 42.50 37.63 -9.55
N LYS A 334 42.09 38.37 -10.60
CA LYS A 334 42.88 39.43 -11.24
C LYS A 334 42.63 40.83 -10.65
N HIS A 335 41.66 41.01 -9.73
CA HIS A 335 41.21 42.33 -9.25
C HIS A 335 41.03 42.50 -7.71
N GLN A 336 41.40 41.52 -6.87
CA GLN A 336 41.52 41.70 -5.40
C GLN A 336 42.85 41.14 -4.88
N GLY A 337 43.42 41.78 -3.86
CA GLY A 337 44.88 41.87 -3.66
C GLY A 337 45.56 40.85 -2.73
N ASP A 338 44.81 40.03 -2.01
CA ASP A 338 45.33 39.28 -0.84
C ASP A 338 46.38 38.21 -1.20
N PHE A 339 46.42 37.76 -2.46
CA PHE A 339 47.32 36.70 -2.94
C PHE A 339 48.81 37.06 -2.94
N GLU A 340 49.20 38.34 -2.84
CA GLU A 340 50.62 38.70 -2.74
C GLU A 340 51.21 38.45 -1.33
N GLU A 341 50.40 38.51 -0.26
CA GLU A 341 50.84 38.18 1.10
C GLU A 341 51.03 36.66 1.29
N GLU A 342 50.06 35.85 0.84
CA GLU A 342 50.16 34.38 0.90
C GLU A 342 51.37 33.87 0.10
N ARG A 343 51.69 34.52 -1.04
CA ARG A 343 52.91 34.24 -1.81
C ARG A 343 54.19 34.56 -1.03
N LEU A 344 54.18 35.54 -0.13
CA LEU A 344 55.30 35.85 0.75
C LEU A 344 55.51 34.76 1.81
N ARG A 345 54.41 34.31 2.43
CA ARG A 345 54.38 33.22 3.42
C ARG A 345 54.93 31.91 2.84
N LEU A 346 54.52 31.55 1.62
CA LEU A 346 54.97 30.33 0.94
C LEU A 346 56.48 30.31 0.67
N ARG A 347 57.11 31.47 0.36
CA ARG A 347 58.58 31.55 0.21
C ARG A 347 59.32 31.17 1.50
N SER A 348 58.82 31.58 2.67
CA SER A 348 59.42 31.19 3.95
C SER A 348 59.36 29.67 4.18
N ARG A 349 58.29 29.01 3.73
CA ARG A 349 58.15 27.54 3.79
C ARG A 349 59.10 26.82 2.83
N ILE A 350 59.39 27.39 1.66
CA ILE A 350 60.37 26.84 0.70
C ILE A 350 61.76 26.82 1.34
N ASN A 351 62.21 27.91 1.96
CA ASN A 351 63.52 27.96 2.65
C ASN A 351 63.69 26.89 3.76
N ALA A 352 62.59 26.42 4.36
CA ALA A 352 62.62 25.32 5.35
C ALA A 352 62.70 23.93 4.70
N LEU A 353 62.21 23.78 3.46
CA LEU A 353 62.41 22.58 2.63
C LEU A 353 63.78 22.63 1.92
N GLU A 354 64.35 23.81 1.73
CA GLU A 354 65.77 24.09 1.45
C GLU A 354 66.64 24.14 2.73
N GLN A 355 66.14 23.63 3.87
CA GLN A 355 67.01 22.93 4.83
C GLN A 355 67.18 21.44 4.49
N GLU A 356 66.54 21.02 3.39
CA GLU A 356 67.18 20.30 2.28
C GLU A 356 67.38 18.80 2.60
N GLN A 357 67.20 17.84 1.70
CA GLN A 357 67.90 17.69 0.43
C GLN A 357 69.46 17.78 0.57
N THR A 358 70.05 18.58 1.46
CA THR A 358 71.39 18.32 2.04
C THR A 358 71.30 17.19 3.05
N GLY A 359 70.33 17.26 3.98
CA GLY A 359 69.95 16.20 4.90
C GLY A 359 69.56 14.88 4.21
N MET A 360 69.11 14.92 2.95
CA MET A 360 68.84 13.71 2.15
C MET A 360 70.00 13.29 1.22
N ARG A 361 70.91 14.21 0.84
CA ARG A 361 72.21 13.82 0.26
C ARG A 361 73.03 12.97 1.25
N GLN A 362 72.77 13.10 2.56
CA GLN A 362 73.30 12.21 3.60
C GLN A 362 73.02 10.73 3.31
N THR A 363 71.75 10.44 3.04
CA THR A 363 71.21 9.11 2.74
C THR A 363 71.84 8.51 1.48
N ILE A 364 72.16 9.36 0.49
CA ILE A 364 72.78 8.96 -0.77
C ILE A 364 74.22 8.49 -0.54
N HIS A 365 74.99 9.16 0.33
CA HIS A 365 76.38 8.78 0.61
C HIS A 365 76.49 7.36 1.20
N ASP A 366 75.57 6.96 2.08
CA ASP A 366 75.54 5.61 2.66
C ASP A 366 75.21 4.54 1.60
N LEU A 367 74.34 4.89 0.65
CA LEU A 367 73.94 4.00 -0.44
C LEU A 367 75.09 3.78 -1.44
N THR A 368 75.92 4.80 -1.72
CA THR A 368 77.14 4.65 -2.52
C THR A 368 78.12 3.66 -1.88
N ASN A 369 78.39 3.80 -0.57
CA ASN A 369 79.24 2.84 0.18
C ASN A 369 78.68 1.40 0.16
N ARG A 370 77.38 1.23 -0.12
CA ARG A 370 76.69 -0.06 -0.22
C ARG A 370 76.86 -0.67 -1.62
N LEU A 371 76.82 0.15 -2.67
CA LEU A 371 77.08 -0.25 -4.05
C LEU A 371 78.53 -0.72 -4.27
N GLU A 372 79.51 -0.06 -3.64
CA GLU A 372 80.93 -0.44 -3.71
C GLU A 372 81.17 -1.88 -3.22
N LYS A 373 80.40 -2.36 -2.23
CA LYS A 373 80.45 -3.76 -1.80
C LYS A 373 79.84 -4.72 -2.82
N THR A 374 78.64 -4.43 -3.32
CA THR A 374 77.95 -5.33 -4.26
C THR A 374 78.64 -5.43 -5.62
N ASN A 375 79.38 -4.39 -6.05
CA ASN A 375 80.16 -4.46 -7.28
C ASN A 375 81.30 -5.51 -7.19
N ALA A 376 81.93 -5.63 -6.02
CA ALA A 376 82.94 -6.66 -5.74
C ALA A 376 82.34 -8.09 -5.61
N GLU A 377 81.02 -8.21 -5.45
CA GLU A 377 80.31 -9.51 -5.45
C GLU A 377 79.89 -9.94 -6.87
N LEU A 378 79.72 -8.99 -7.82
CA LEU A 378 79.37 -9.28 -9.21
C LEU A 378 80.57 -9.76 -10.05
N GLU A 379 81.77 -9.21 -9.83
CA GLU A 379 83.02 -9.71 -10.45
C GLU A 379 83.28 -11.21 -10.16
N LEU A 380 82.71 -11.75 -9.07
CA LEU A 380 82.79 -13.16 -8.71
C LEU A 380 81.89 -14.06 -9.57
N MET A 381 80.77 -13.54 -10.09
CA MET A 381 79.79 -14.29 -10.87
C MET A 381 80.01 -14.21 -12.39
N ASP A 382 80.71 -13.17 -12.87
CA ASP A 382 81.15 -13.07 -14.27
C ASP A 382 82.05 -14.25 -14.70
N SER A 383 82.70 -14.90 -13.72
CA SER A 383 83.54 -16.09 -13.89
C SER A 383 82.78 -17.40 -14.23
N ILE A 384 81.45 -17.39 -14.38
CA ILE A 384 80.64 -18.63 -14.44
C ILE A 384 80.03 -18.93 -15.84
N MET A 385 79.90 -17.94 -16.74
CA MET A 385 78.84 -18.00 -17.77
C MET A 385 79.23 -18.25 -19.24
N HIS A 386 80.50 -18.10 -19.69
CA HIS A 386 80.80 -17.98 -21.15
C HIS A 386 81.99 -18.83 -21.67
N GLY A 387 81.81 -20.15 -21.80
CA GLY A 387 82.52 -20.94 -22.82
C GLY A 387 82.98 -22.36 -22.44
N GLN A 388 82.44 -23.37 -23.13
CA GLN A 388 83.12 -24.66 -23.32
C GLN A 388 83.90 -24.63 -24.64
N ALA A 389 85.20 -24.93 -24.59
CA ALA A 389 86.00 -25.39 -25.71
C ALA A 389 87.07 -26.34 -25.15
N GLU A 390 87.15 -27.56 -25.69
CA GLU A 390 88.01 -28.62 -25.15
C GLU A 390 89.45 -28.49 -25.67
N GLY A 391 90.42 -28.99 -24.89
CA GLY A 391 91.85 -28.76 -25.13
C GLY A 391 92.79 -29.49 -24.16
N ASP A 392 92.40 -30.71 -23.79
CA ASP A 392 93.15 -31.83 -23.19
C ASP A 392 93.95 -31.67 -21.86
N ASP A 393 93.90 -32.76 -21.09
CA ASP A 393 94.79 -33.25 -20.03
C ASP A 393 95.05 -32.47 -18.71
N ASP A 394 94.48 -33.04 -17.63
CA ASP A 394 94.96 -33.16 -16.24
C ASP A 394 95.22 -31.92 -15.29
N ALA A 395 94.32 -31.81 -14.30
CA ALA A 395 94.57 -31.48 -12.87
C ALA A 395 94.78 -30.02 -12.35
N ALA A 396 93.67 -29.39 -11.94
CA ALA A 396 93.46 -28.67 -10.64
C ALA A 396 94.07 -27.26 -10.29
N GLY A 397 93.36 -26.17 -10.66
CA GLY A 397 92.76 -25.20 -9.68
C GLY A 397 93.40 -23.83 -9.27
N GLY A 398 92.79 -22.71 -9.71
CA GLY A 398 92.43 -21.55 -8.84
C GLY A 398 92.94 -20.09 -9.08
N LYS A 399 92.00 -19.10 -8.89
CA LYS A 399 92.14 -17.67 -8.45
C LYS A 399 92.50 -16.46 -9.39
N LYS A 400 91.72 -15.35 -9.21
CA LYS A 400 92.07 -13.88 -9.06
C LYS A 400 92.10 -12.83 -10.24
N GLN A 401 91.36 -11.71 -10.02
CA GLN A 401 91.74 -10.25 -10.14
C GLN A 401 92.02 -9.60 -11.55
N THR A 402 92.00 -8.27 -11.82
CA THR A 402 91.71 -6.99 -11.06
C THR A 402 91.50 -5.73 -11.96
N ASN A 403 90.79 -4.71 -11.43
CA ASN A 403 91.08 -3.22 -11.37
C ASN A 403 91.99 -2.49 -12.38
N ALA A 404 91.84 -1.17 -12.65
CA ALA A 404 90.75 -0.19 -12.47
C ALA A 404 90.99 1.06 -13.39
N ASN A 405 91.25 2.34 -13.05
CA ASN A 405 91.43 3.12 -11.79
C ASN A 405 91.43 4.65 -12.12
N VAL A 406 91.51 5.55 -11.10
CA VAL A 406 91.86 7.01 -11.15
C VAL A 406 90.77 7.99 -11.68
N THR A 407 90.51 9.20 -11.12
CA THR A 407 90.53 9.74 -9.73
C THR A 407 89.98 11.19 -9.67
N ALA A 408 89.53 11.64 -8.48
CA ALA A 408 89.21 13.03 -8.05
C ALA A 408 87.90 13.71 -8.55
N GLY A 409 87.16 14.45 -7.72
CA GLY A 409 87.26 14.60 -6.25
C GLY A 409 86.49 15.80 -5.66
N TYR A 410 86.13 15.71 -4.35
CA TYR A 410 85.48 16.76 -3.52
C TYR A 410 84.02 17.12 -3.91
N THR A 411 83.05 17.39 -3.01
CA THR A 411 83.08 17.45 -1.53
C THR A 411 81.74 17.06 -0.86
N PHE A 412 81.83 16.27 0.22
CA PHE A 412 81.03 16.32 1.46
C PHE A 412 79.54 16.71 1.45
N ALA A 413 78.67 15.72 1.72
CA ALA A 413 77.28 15.94 2.12
C ALA A 413 76.77 14.91 3.17
N GLN A 414 77.63 14.49 4.12
CA GLN A 414 77.24 13.71 5.33
C GLN A 414 76.55 12.34 4.97
N ARG A 415 75.66 11.68 5.75
CA ARG A 415 75.86 10.91 7.01
C ARG A 415 74.58 10.16 7.49
N ASN A 416 74.45 8.86 7.18
CA ASN A 416 73.72 7.80 7.92
C ASN A 416 72.17 7.63 7.80
N LEU A 417 71.73 6.56 7.13
CA LEU A 417 70.41 5.90 7.27
C LEU A 417 70.49 4.35 7.31
N VAL A 418 70.67 3.75 8.50
CA VAL A 418 70.47 2.28 8.71
C VAL A 418 69.89 1.96 10.10
N GLY A 419 68.66 1.41 10.11
CA GLY A 419 68.26 0.21 10.87
C GLY A 419 68.10 0.23 12.40
N SER A 420 66.90 -0.13 12.88
CA SER A 420 66.67 -1.05 14.02
C SER A 420 65.22 -1.58 14.03
N THR A 421 65.04 -2.80 14.54
CA THR A 421 63.79 -3.59 14.71
C THR A 421 63.25 -3.49 16.16
N PRO A 422 62.15 -4.16 16.61
CA PRO A 422 61.20 -5.10 15.97
C PRO A 422 59.76 -4.50 15.88
N ASN A 423 58.60 -5.19 15.76
CA ASN A 423 58.13 -6.60 15.79
C ASN A 423 56.89 -6.68 14.83
N ASN A 424 56.22 -7.77 14.40
CA ASN A 424 55.96 -9.15 14.89
C ASN A 424 55.04 -9.27 16.14
N ASN A 425 54.24 -10.32 16.33
CA ASN A 425 54.11 -11.60 15.61
C ASN A 425 52.64 -12.06 15.46
N ALA A 426 52.39 -12.93 14.46
CA ALA A 426 51.23 -13.83 14.40
C ALA A 426 51.75 -15.31 14.47
N PRO A 427 51.01 -16.36 14.07
CA PRO A 427 50.01 -17.04 14.91
C PRO A 427 50.28 -18.56 15.11
N GLN A 428 49.31 -19.25 15.74
CA GLN A 428 49.00 -20.70 15.67
C GLN A 428 49.78 -21.76 16.51
N LEU A 429 48.98 -22.81 16.85
CA LEU A 429 49.29 -24.24 17.08
C LEU A 429 49.99 -24.75 18.38
N ARG A 430 49.27 -25.67 19.06
CA ARG A 430 49.65 -26.90 19.83
C ARG A 430 50.89 -26.89 20.77
N ASP A 431 50.91 -27.59 21.91
CA ASP A 431 50.06 -28.70 22.41
C ASP A 431 50.06 -28.78 23.97
N ARG A 432 49.19 -29.62 24.57
CA ARG A 432 49.19 -30.18 25.96
C ARG A 432 50.11 -29.53 27.02
N ARG A 433 49.64 -29.08 28.21
CA ARG A 433 48.91 -29.84 29.25
C ARG A 433 48.53 -28.91 30.44
N GLY A 434 47.34 -29.06 31.03
CA GLY A 434 46.92 -28.37 32.28
C GLY A 434 46.67 -26.85 32.11
N GLU A 435 45.89 -26.18 32.97
CA GLU A 435 44.94 -26.67 33.99
C GLU A 435 43.78 -25.63 34.11
N GLU A 436 42.81 -25.86 35.00
CA GLU A 436 41.49 -25.18 35.08
C GLU A 436 41.54 -23.63 35.06
N GLY A 437 40.62 -22.94 34.34
CA GLY A 437 40.57 -21.46 34.42
C GLY A 437 39.58 -20.60 33.61
N ASP A 438 38.98 -21.03 32.48
CA ASP A 438 38.22 -20.11 31.59
C ASP A 438 36.67 -20.27 31.62
N GLY A 439 36.10 -20.33 32.83
CA GLY A 439 34.65 -20.26 33.02
C GLY A 439 34.14 -18.83 33.27
N ASP A 440 34.75 -18.14 34.23
CA ASP A 440 34.20 -16.90 34.79
C ASP A 440 34.15 -15.73 33.79
N ASN A 441 35.15 -15.56 32.94
CA ASN A 441 35.22 -14.41 32.02
C ASN A 441 34.05 -14.38 31.02
N ARG A 442 33.39 -15.51 30.74
CA ARG A 442 32.17 -15.54 29.91
C ARG A 442 30.91 -15.34 30.76
N VAL A 443 30.85 -15.95 31.95
CA VAL A 443 29.73 -15.83 32.88
C VAL A 443 29.58 -14.39 33.41
N VAL A 444 30.68 -13.70 33.73
CA VAL A 444 30.70 -12.32 34.22
C VAL A 444 30.16 -11.34 33.17
N ARG A 445 30.53 -11.49 31.89
CA ARG A 445 30.01 -10.64 30.80
C ARG A 445 28.50 -10.82 30.62
N LEU A 446 28.03 -12.08 30.48
CA LEU A 446 26.61 -12.40 30.39
C LEU A 446 25.81 -11.93 31.63
N LYS A 447 26.41 -12.02 32.83
CA LYS A 447 25.79 -11.55 34.09
C LYS A 447 25.68 -10.03 34.16
N ASN A 448 26.58 -9.28 33.53
CA ASN A 448 26.52 -7.82 33.47
C ASN A 448 25.54 -7.36 32.37
N GLU A 449 25.57 -7.96 31.19
CA GLU A 449 24.59 -7.74 30.11
C GLU A 449 23.16 -8.03 30.58
N LEU A 450 22.94 -9.14 31.30
CA LEU A 450 21.65 -9.48 31.88
C LEU A 450 21.19 -8.46 32.93
N ARG A 451 22.09 -7.90 33.76
CA ARG A 451 21.72 -6.81 34.68
C ARG A 451 21.27 -5.56 33.93
N VAL A 452 22.03 -5.12 32.93
CA VAL A 452 21.66 -3.94 32.11
C VAL A 452 20.30 -4.14 31.45
N CYS A 453 20.05 -5.34 30.90
CA CYS A 453 18.75 -5.68 30.31
C CYS A 453 17.61 -5.67 31.36
N MET A 454 17.85 -6.19 32.56
CA MET A 454 16.86 -6.18 33.65
C MET A 454 16.57 -4.77 34.17
N THR A 455 17.58 -3.91 34.34
CA THR A 455 17.38 -2.50 34.71
C THR A 455 16.56 -1.77 33.65
N GLY A 456 16.92 -1.90 32.37
CA GLY A 456 16.16 -1.32 31.26
C GLY A 456 14.74 -1.87 31.10
N GLN A 457 14.45 -3.10 31.57
CA GLN A 457 13.08 -3.62 31.69
C GLN A 457 12.34 -3.10 32.93
N GLN A 458 13.03 -2.64 33.96
CA GLN A 458 12.40 -2.05 35.14
C GLN A 458 12.07 -0.57 34.88
N GLU A 459 13.00 0.19 34.33
CA GLU A 459 12.78 1.58 33.86
C GLU A 459 11.57 1.66 32.91
N LYS A 460 11.46 0.73 31.94
CA LYS A 460 10.30 0.65 31.04
C LYS A 460 8.98 0.33 31.77
N ARG A 461 9.01 -0.51 32.82
CA ARG A 461 7.82 -0.79 33.65
C ARG A 461 7.44 0.39 34.55
N ASP A 462 8.41 1.22 34.93
CA ASP A 462 8.17 2.42 35.72
C ASP A 462 7.62 3.55 34.84
N SER A 463 8.15 3.73 33.62
CA SER A 463 7.55 4.62 32.61
C SER A 463 6.14 4.21 32.22
N ILE A 464 5.85 2.92 32.05
CA ILE A 464 4.47 2.44 31.78
C ILE A 464 3.53 2.83 32.93
N ARG A 465 3.91 2.55 34.18
CA ARG A 465 3.08 2.93 35.36
C ARG A 465 2.88 4.43 35.50
N GLN A 466 3.88 5.24 35.12
CA GLN A 466 3.76 6.70 35.10
C GLN A 466 2.84 7.20 33.97
N LEU A 467 2.87 6.56 32.79
CA LEU A 467 1.95 6.85 31.70
C LEU A 467 0.50 6.45 32.05
N GLU A 468 0.30 5.29 32.68
CA GLU A 468 -1.01 4.83 33.19
C GLU A 468 -1.60 5.81 34.21
N ALA A 469 -0.78 6.32 35.14
CA ALA A 469 -1.18 7.34 36.11
C ALA A 469 -1.53 8.68 35.45
N ASN A 470 -0.75 9.11 34.45
CA ASN A 470 -1.02 10.32 33.69
C ASN A 470 -2.32 10.21 32.86
N LEU A 471 -2.62 9.02 32.32
CA LEU A 471 -3.85 8.75 31.58
C LEU A 471 -5.07 8.88 32.50
N GLN A 472 -5.05 8.23 33.67
CA GLN A 472 -6.11 8.37 34.68
C GLN A 472 -6.27 9.80 35.23
N ALA A 473 -5.21 10.62 35.21
CA ALA A 473 -5.32 12.04 35.54
C ALA A 473 -6.03 12.82 34.42
N LYS A 474 -5.67 12.56 33.16
CA LYS A 474 -6.29 13.19 31.99
C LYS A 474 -7.76 12.80 31.77
N ASP A 475 -8.17 11.58 32.12
CA ASP A 475 -9.58 11.19 32.11
C ASP A 475 -10.42 12.05 33.08
N ARG A 476 -9.91 12.28 34.31
CA ARG A 476 -10.58 13.13 35.32
C ARG A 476 -10.61 14.59 34.91
N GLU A 477 -9.59 15.06 34.21
CA GLU A 477 -9.52 16.40 33.62
C GLU A 477 -10.56 16.57 32.50
N LEU A 478 -10.71 15.57 31.62
CA LEU A 478 -11.77 15.51 30.61
C LEU A 478 -13.17 15.55 31.24
N ASP A 479 -13.39 14.81 32.32
CA ASP A 479 -14.65 14.82 33.06
C ASP A 479 -14.86 16.07 33.93
N GLN A 480 -13.85 16.91 34.11
CA GLN A 480 -13.99 18.27 34.66
C GLN A 480 -14.35 19.25 33.55
N LEU A 481 -13.61 19.25 32.43
CA LEU A 481 -13.85 20.14 31.29
C LEU A 481 -15.27 19.98 30.72
N LYS A 482 -15.83 18.76 30.66
CA LYS A 482 -17.25 18.55 30.27
C LYS A 482 -18.26 19.21 31.22
N ARG A 483 -17.95 19.27 32.52
CA ARG A 483 -18.80 19.93 33.52
C ARG A 483 -18.67 21.45 33.39
N ASP A 484 -17.46 21.95 33.22
CA ASP A 484 -17.18 23.38 33.05
C ASP A 484 -17.74 23.92 31.72
N GLU A 485 -17.72 23.12 30.64
CA GLU A 485 -18.42 23.38 29.37
C GLU A 485 -19.93 23.45 29.60
N SER A 486 -20.52 22.49 30.33
CA SER A 486 -21.95 22.50 30.63
C SER A 486 -22.37 23.72 31.48
N GLU A 487 -21.53 24.14 32.44
CA GLU A 487 -21.79 25.30 33.28
C GLU A 487 -21.63 26.62 32.50
N THR A 488 -20.59 26.76 31.68
CA THR A 488 -20.39 27.95 30.84
C THR A 488 -21.45 28.07 29.73
N LEU A 489 -21.98 26.97 29.21
CA LEU A 489 -23.17 26.98 28.34
C LEU A 489 -24.43 27.47 29.07
N VAL A 490 -24.61 27.08 30.34
CA VAL A 490 -25.69 27.61 31.20
C VAL A 490 -25.52 29.10 31.48
N GLN A 491 -24.32 29.54 31.86
CA GLN A 491 -24.00 30.96 32.09
C GLN A 491 -24.18 31.79 30.81
N MET A 492 -23.73 31.32 29.65
CA MET A 492 -23.96 31.98 28.35
C MET A 492 -25.46 32.15 28.05
N ASN A 493 -26.30 31.16 28.37
CA ASN A 493 -27.74 31.27 28.18
C ASN A 493 -28.37 32.24 29.19
N GLN A 494 -27.91 32.28 30.44
CA GLN A 494 -28.30 33.29 31.42
C GLN A 494 -27.95 34.71 30.94
N TYR A 495 -26.72 34.95 30.47
CA TYR A 495 -26.33 36.25 29.91
C TYR A 495 -27.11 36.63 28.64
N LYS A 496 -27.58 35.67 27.84
CA LYS A 496 -28.50 35.93 26.72
C LYS A 496 -29.90 36.33 27.20
N GLU A 497 -30.46 35.65 28.21
CA GLU A 497 -31.72 36.04 28.85
C GLU A 497 -31.62 37.44 29.48
N GLU A 498 -30.51 37.75 30.16
CA GLU A 498 -30.27 39.05 30.77
C GLU A 498 -30.02 40.16 29.74
N ALA A 499 -29.25 39.91 28.68
CA ALA A 499 -29.08 40.85 27.57
C ALA A 499 -30.42 41.14 26.87
N PHE A 500 -31.28 40.14 26.69
CA PHE A 500 -32.62 40.33 26.12
C PHE A 500 -33.53 41.14 27.06
N ARG A 501 -33.48 40.87 28.37
CA ARG A 501 -34.18 41.65 29.41
C ARG A 501 -33.68 43.10 29.46
N LEU A 502 -32.38 43.33 29.33
CA LEU A 502 -31.76 44.66 29.28
C LEU A 502 -32.14 45.40 28.01
N ALA A 503 -32.07 44.77 26.84
CA ALA A 503 -32.50 45.36 25.57
C ALA A 503 -33.99 45.73 25.59
N SER A 504 -34.84 44.87 26.16
CA SER A 504 -36.27 45.17 26.39
C SER A 504 -36.46 46.38 27.33
N LYS A 505 -35.68 46.46 28.42
CA LYS A 505 -35.70 47.61 29.34
C LYS A 505 -35.22 48.90 28.67
N CYS A 506 -34.15 48.86 27.86
CA CYS A 506 -33.69 50.01 27.07
C CYS A 506 -34.79 50.48 26.12
N LYS A 507 -35.44 49.56 25.39
CA LYS A 507 -36.55 49.88 24.49
C LYS A 507 -37.76 50.51 25.19
N ILE A 508 -38.04 50.14 26.43
CA ILE A 508 -39.07 50.80 27.26
C ILE A 508 -38.62 52.22 27.65
N LEU A 509 -37.37 52.39 28.10
CA LEU A 509 -36.82 53.70 28.47
C LEU A 509 -36.69 54.66 27.27
N GLU A 510 -36.40 54.14 26.08
CA GLU A 510 -36.44 54.86 24.79
C GLU A 510 -37.86 55.35 24.50
N GLN A 511 -38.87 54.49 24.64
CA GLN A 511 -40.28 54.87 24.49
C GLN A 511 -40.79 55.82 25.59
N GLU A 512 -40.16 55.86 26.77
CA GLU A 512 -40.47 56.84 27.82
C GLU A 512 -39.78 58.19 27.52
N LEU A 513 -38.54 58.19 27.06
CA LEU A 513 -37.84 59.38 26.58
C LEU A 513 -38.55 60.03 25.38
N GLU A 514 -39.04 59.24 24.43
CA GLU A 514 -39.77 59.72 23.25
C GLU A 514 -41.12 60.36 23.62
N LYS A 515 -41.78 59.88 24.69
CA LYS A 515 -42.97 60.53 25.26
C LYS A 515 -42.61 61.84 25.98
N LEU A 516 -41.51 61.86 26.72
CA LEU A 516 -41.05 63.05 27.45
C LEU A 516 -40.56 64.17 26.52
N THR A 517 -39.95 63.85 25.37
CA THR A 517 -39.56 64.85 24.36
C THR A 517 -40.79 65.38 23.60
N ALA A 518 -41.81 64.56 23.36
CA ALA A 518 -43.06 64.98 22.72
C ALA A 518 -43.88 66.00 23.56
N ASP A 519 -43.94 65.84 24.88
CA ASP A 519 -44.68 66.77 25.77
C ASP A 519 -43.93 68.09 26.08
N GLY A 520 -42.62 68.16 25.78
CA GLY A 520 -41.73 69.26 26.18
C GLY A 520 -42.03 70.65 25.60
N GLN A 521 -42.90 70.78 24.57
CA GLN A 521 -43.11 72.05 23.84
C GLN A 521 -44.31 72.91 24.28
N LYS A 522 -45.06 72.57 25.34
CA LYS A 522 -46.25 73.36 25.75
C LYS A 522 -46.44 73.57 27.26
N LYS A 523 -45.73 74.56 27.84
CA LYS A 523 -46.31 75.74 28.56
C LYS A 523 -45.32 76.50 29.45
N VAL A 524 -45.45 77.84 29.42
CA VAL A 524 -45.47 78.80 30.58
C VAL A 524 -44.32 78.67 31.60
N SER A 525 -43.30 79.55 31.63
CA SER A 525 -43.30 81.04 31.74
C SER A 525 -43.64 81.60 33.13
N ASP A 526 -42.83 82.59 33.55
CA ASP A 526 -43.03 83.56 34.64
C ASP A 526 -42.99 83.07 36.11
N ARG A 527 -41.88 83.38 36.81
CA ARG A 527 -41.90 84.31 37.97
C ARG A 527 -40.52 84.78 38.42
N SER A 528 -40.46 85.99 38.96
CA SER A 528 -39.22 86.77 39.13
C SER A 528 -38.88 87.16 40.59
N MET A 529 -37.61 87.55 40.78
CA MET A 529 -37.09 88.55 41.74
C MET A 529 -36.90 88.21 43.24
N GLY A 530 -35.78 88.75 43.78
CA GLY A 530 -35.46 88.92 45.20
C GLY A 530 -34.40 87.95 45.75
N GLY A 531 -33.33 88.36 46.47
CA GLY A 531 -32.82 89.72 46.76
C GLY A 531 -32.26 89.86 48.19
N GLY A 532 -31.16 90.61 48.38
CA GLY A 532 -30.71 91.09 49.70
C GLY A 532 -29.30 90.64 50.16
N SER A 533 -28.60 91.52 50.87
CA SER A 533 -27.22 91.33 51.35
C SER A 533 -27.13 91.04 52.86
N ASN A 534 -25.92 90.64 53.29
CA ASN A 534 -25.37 90.69 54.66
C ASN A 534 -25.86 89.67 55.71
N ARG A 535 -24.95 88.75 56.07
CA ARG A 535 -24.41 88.65 57.44
C ARG A 535 -23.04 87.93 57.49
N ARG A 536 -21.95 88.69 57.68
CA ARG A 536 -20.64 88.12 58.05
C ARG A 536 -20.54 87.97 59.58
N ARG A 537 -20.77 86.76 60.12
CA ARG A 537 -20.21 86.31 61.43
C ARG A 537 -20.44 84.82 61.76
N SER A 538 -20.30 83.94 60.76
CA SER A 538 -20.02 82.50 60.95
C SER A 538 -19.52 81.96 59.60
N SER A 539 -18.20 81.95 59.40
CA SER A 539 -17.59 81.59 58.10
C SER A 539 -16.17 81.03 58.23
N TYR A 540 -15.80 80.57 59.43
CA TYR A 540 -14.59 79.80 59.67
C TYR A 540 -14.99 78.36 60.00
N ASP A 541 -15.82 78.13 61.03
CA ASP A 541 -16.34 76.80 61.37
C ASP A 541 -17.01 76.11 60.16
N ILE A 542 -18.06 76.72 59.58
CA ILE A 542 -18.77 76.21 58.38
C ILE A 542 -17.82 75.98 57.19
N ARG A 543 -16.69 76.71 57.12
CA ARG A 543 -15.72 76.59 56.02
C ARG A 543 -14.64 75.54 56.30
N GLN A 544 -14.40 75.21 57.57
CA GLN A 544 -13.52 74.13 57.99
C GLN A 544 -14.29 72.80 57.98
N GLU A 545 -15.51 72.77 58.49
CA GLU A 545 -16.47 71.65 58.38
C GLU A 545 -16.66 71.24 56.90
N ALA A 546 -16.95 72.21 56.01
CA ALA A 546 -17.05 71.96 54.56
C ALA A 546 -15.70 71.67 53.84
N LEU A 547 -14.56 71.75 54.53
CA LEU A 547 -13.27 71.25 54.04
C LEU A 547 -12.98 69.84 54.58
N GLU A 548 -13.34 69.55 55.83
CA GLU A 548 -13.22 68.24 56.46
C GLU A 548 -14.18 67.22 55.79
N ASP A 549 -15.45 67.58 55.55
CA ASP A 549 -16.39 66.82 54.72
C ASP A 549 -15.84 66.55 53.31
N LYS A 550 -15.17 67.55 52.73
CA LYS A 550 -14.63 67.45 51.36
C LYS A 550 -13.37 66.61 51.29
N ILE A 551 -12.54 66.63 52.33
CA ILE A 551 -11.40 65.72 52.50
C ILE A 551 -11.90 64.29 52.71
N PHE A 552 -12.92 64.09 53.55
CA PHE A 552 -13.54 62.77 53.78
C PHE A 552 -14.17 62.22 52.49
N THR A 553 -14.92 63.05 51.75
CA THR A 553 -15.48 62.68 50.44
C THR A 553 -14.38 62.32 49.44
N LEU A 554 -13.30 63.12 49.36
CA LEU A 554 -12.17 62.83 48.46
C LEU A 554 -11.44 61.54 48.84
N GLN A 555 -11.27 61.26 50.13
CA GLN A 555 -10.71 60.00 50.64
C GLN A 555 -11.60 58.80 50.27
N HIS A 556 -12.93 58.93 50.41
CA HIS A 556 -13.88 57.89 49.98
C HIS A 556 -13.79 57.64 48.46
N THR A 557 -13.80 58.69 47.64
CA THR A 557 -13.67 58.55 46.18
C THR A 557 -12.30 58.05 45.74
N LYS A 558 -11.23 58.27 46.53
CA LYS A 558 -9.92 57.65 46.27
C LYS A 558 -9.96 56.15 46.58
N LEU A 559 -10.53 55.75 47.71
CA LEU A 559 -10.66 54.33 48.08
C LEU A 559 -11.45 53.56 47.00
N GLU A 560 -12.59 54.11 46.56
CA GLU A 560 -13.40 53.60 45.46
C GLU A 560 -12.70 53.57 44.08
N ALA A 561 -11.65 54.36 43.89
CA ALA A 561 -10.84 54.36 42.68
C ALA A 561 -9.71 53.32 42.79
N ASP A 562 -9.03 53.26 43.93
CA ASP A 562 -8.01 52.25 44.24
C ASP A 562 -8.61 50.82 44.14
N GLU A 563 -9.79 50.59 44.74
CA GLU A 563 -10.53 49.31 44.65
C GLU A 563 -10.91 48.94 43.21
N ARG A 564 -11.29 49.92 42.38
CA ARG A 564 -11.56 49.70 40.95
C ARG A 564 -10.31 49.37 40.15
N VAL A 565 -9.17 49.99 40.46
CA VAL A 565 -7.89 49.68 39.81
C VAL A 565 -7.47 48.25 40.15
N GLU A 566 -7.51 47.83 41.41
CA GLU A 566 -7.18 46.44 41.76
C GLU A 566 -8.14 45.41 41.12
N LEU A 567 -9.43 45.74 40.95
CA LEU A 567 -10.38 44.88 40.23
C LEU A 567 -10.00 44.74 38.75
N LEU A 568 -9.71 45.85 38.08
CA LEU A 568 -9.30 45.85 36.67
C LEU A 568 -7.95 45.14 36.46
N GLU A 569 -6.99 45.27 37.39
CA GLU A 569 -5.74 44.51 37.36
C GLU A 569 -5.96 43.00 37.50
N ARG A 570 -6.88 42.59 38.39
CA ARG A 570 -7.27 41.17 38.55
C ARG A 570 -7.94 40.63 37.29
N GLU A 571 -8.86 41.38 36.68
CA GLU A 571 -9.51 41.00 35.41
C GLU A 571 -8.52 40.92 34.25
N ASN A 572 -7.65 41.93 34.10
CA ASN A 572 -6.68 41.99 33.01
C ASN A 572 -5.62 40.87 33.14
N LYS A 573 -5.21 40.52 34.37
CA LYS A 573 -4.37 39.35 34.64
C LYS A 573 -5.08 38.03 34.28
N GLN A 574 -6.35 37.87 34.69
CA GLN A 574 -7.15 36.69 34.32
C GLN A 574 -7.31 36.55 32.80
N LEU A 575 -7.59 37.65 32.10
CA LEU A 575 -7.68 37.68 30.64
C LEU A 575 -6.35 37.33 29.97
N THR A 576 -5.23 37.86 30.49
CA THR A 576 -3.88 37.56 30.00
C THR A 576 -3.54 36.07 30.12
N ASP A 577 -3.85 35.44 31.26
CA ASP A 577 -3.63 34.01 31.47
C ASP A 577 -4.62 33.13 30.69
N ARG A 578 -5.84 33.62 30.42
CA ARG A 578 -6.83 33.00 29.54
C ARG A 578 -6.39 33.02 28.06
N CYS A 579 -5.76 34.09 27.61
CA CYS A 579 -5.16 34.16 26.28
C CYS A 579 -3.97 33.19 26.10
N LYS A 580 -3.14 32.99 27.15
CA LYS A 580 -2.06 32.00 27.13
C LYS A 580 -2.60 30.57 27.02
N THR A 581 -3.65 30.23 27.78
CA THR A 581 -4.29 28.90 27.72
C THR A 581 -4.91 28.65 26.34
N LEU A 582 -5.70 29.59 25.81
CA LEU A 582 -6.24 29.52 24.45
C LEU A 582 -5.15 29.36 23.36
N GLY A 583 -4.00 30.02 23.52
CA GLY A 583 -2.84 29.84 22.63
C GLY A 583 -2.28 28.40 22.68
N SER A 584 -2.17 27.81 23.87
CA SER A 584 -1.74 26.42 24.03
C SER A 584 -2.78 25.41 23.49
N GLU A 585 -4.07 25.68 23.70
CA GLU A 585 -5.19 24.89 23.18
C GLU A 585 -5.25 24.91 21.65
N ALA A 586 -4.96 26.05 21.01
CA ALA A 586 -4.85 26.14 19.56
C ALA A 586 -3.70 25.26 19.01
N GLY A 587 -2.58 25.16 19.73
CA GLY A 587 -1.50 24.23 19.44
C GLY A 587 -1.94 22.76 19.55
N ILE A 588 -2.60 22.40 20.66
CA ILE A 588 -3.14 21.05 20.88
C ILE A 588 -4.19 20.69 19.82
N CYS A 589 -5.09 21.59 19.46
CA CYS A 589 -6.06 21.40 18.38
C CYS A 589 -5.39 21.18 17.01
N SER A 590 -4.22 21.78 16.77
CA SER A 590 -3.44 21.57 15.55
C SER A 590 -2.75 20.20 15.53
N ALA A 591 -2.24 19.74 16.67
CA ALA A 591 -1.74 18.37 16.83
C ALA A 591 -2.84 17.31 16.68
N LEU A 592 -4.04 17.56 17.24
CA LEU A 592 -5.20 16.69 17.08
C LEU A 592 -5.70 16.62 15.63
N LYS A 593 -5.67 17.73 14.88
CA LYS A 593 -5.94 17.72 13.42
C LYS A 593 -4.96 16.84 12.66
N LEU A 594 -3.66 16.93 12.96
CA LEU A 594 -2.62 16.09 12.36
C LEU A 594 -2.84 14.60 12.67
N GLU A 595 -3.19 14.25 13.92
CA GLU A 595 -3.51 12.87 14.28
C GLU A 595 -4.79 12.38 13.58
N VAL A 596 -5.83 13.22 13.44
CA VAL A 596 -7.06 12.89 12.71
C VAL A 596 -6.78 12.61 11.22
N GLU A 597 -5.93 13.40 10.55
CA GLU A 597 -5.54 13.08 9.17
C GLU A 597 -4.73 11.78 9.09
N LYS A 598 -3.80 11.54 10.03
CA LYS A 598 -3.06 10.27 10.15
C LYS A 598 -4.00 9.06 10.34
N GLN A 599 -5.05 9.18 11.15
CA GLN A 599 -6.06 8.13 11.33
C GLN A 599 -6.92 7.93 10.06
N LYS A 600 -7.22 8.98 9.28
CA LYS A 600 -7.87 8.82 7.96
C LYS A 600 -7.01 8.05 6.97
N PHE A 601 -5.70 8.30 6.91
CA PHE A 601 -4.78 7.53 6.06
C PHE A 601 -4.76 6.05 6.45
N LEU A 602 -4.64 5.74 7.75
CA LEU A 602 -4.71 4.37 8.26
C LEU A 602 -6.04 3.68 7.96
N LEU A 603 -7.17 4.39 8.08
CA LEU A 603 -8.49 3.88 7.70
C LEU A 603 -8.60 3.61 6.20
N ALA A 604 -8.07 4.50 5.35
CA ALA A 604 -8.06 4.33 3.90
C ALA A 604 -7.21 3.13 3.46
N ASP A 605 -6.06 2.89 4.11
CA ASP A 605 -5.22 1.72 3.82
C ASP A 605 -5.85 0.41 4.34
N ALA A 606 -6.51 0.44 5.50
CA ALA A 606 -7.30 -0.70 5.98
C ALA A 606 -8.46 -1.03 5.02
N GLN A 607 -9.12 -0.02 4.44
CA GLN A 607 -10.15 -0.19 3.42
C GLN A 607 -9.59 -0.80 2.12
N LYS A 608 -8.44 -0.30 1.62
CA LYS A 608 -7.75 -0.89 0.45
C LYS A 608 -7.40 -2.36 0.67
N GLU A 609 -6.94 -2.73 1.87
CA GLU A 609 -6.62 -4.12 2.21
C GLU A 609 -7.88 -4.99 2.34
N CYS A 610 -8.97 -4.47 2.90
CA CYS A 610 -10.27 -5.16 2.87
C CYS A 610 -10.74 -5.42 1.43
N ASP A 611 -10.56 -4.46 0.50
CA ASP A 611 -10.91 -4.62 -0.91
C ASP A 611 -9.91 -5.48 -1.70
N ARG A 612 -8.67 -5.63 -1.22
CA ARG A 612 -7.72 -6.64 -1.71
C ARG A 612 -8.14 -8.05 -1.26
N LEU A 613 -8.53 -8.21 0.00
CA LEU A 613 -9.03 -9.47 0.55
C LEU A 613 -10.35 -9.92 -0.09
N LYS A 614 -11.28 -9.00 -0.39
CA LYS A 614 -12.50 -9.30 -1.18
C LYS A 614 -12.16 -9.84 -2.56
N ARG A 615 -11.20 -9.22 -3.27
CA ARG A 615 -10.74 -9.69 -4.59
C ARG A 615 -10.10 -11.08 -4.51
N MET A 616 -9.16 -11.28 -3.59
CA MET A 616 -8.59 -12.62 -3.34
C MET A 616 -9.65 -13.67 -2.98
N TYR A 617 -10.69 -13.32 -2.21
CA TYR A 617 -11.78 -14.24 -1.90
C TYR A 617 -12.61 -14.61 -3.15
N ILE A 618 -12.88 -13.66 -4.03
CA ILE A 618 -13.55 -13.90 -5.32
C ILE A 618 -12.67 -14.76 -6.23
N GLU A 619 -11.38 -14.45 -6.34
CA GLU A 619 -10.39 -15.22 -7.11
C GLU A 619 -10.28 -16.68 -6.62
N VAL A 620 -10.14 -16.89 -5.31
CA VAL A 620 -10.08 -18.24 -4.71
C VAL A 620 -11.40 -19.00 -4.85
N SER A 621 -12.54 -18.31 -4.78
CA SER A 621 -13.86 -18.94 -4.99
C SER A 621 -14.06 -19.34 -6.45
N GLY A 622 -13.69 -18.47 -7.40
CA GLY A 622 -13.71 -18.77 -8.83
C GLY A 622 -12.78 -19.93 -9.19
N ALA A 623 -11.54 -19.93 -8.69
CA ALA A 623 -10.58 -21.02 -8.90
C ALA A 623 -11.07 -22.36 -8.29
N LYS A 624 -11.76 -22.32 -7.14
CA LYS A 624 -12.40 -23.50 -6.55
C LYS A 624 -13.55 -24.04 -7.43
N GLU A 625 -14.34 -23.17 -8.05
CA GLU A 625 -15.39 -23.56 -8.99
C GLU A 625 -14.82 -24.06 -10.33
N GLU A 626 -13.71 -23.48 -10.80
CA GLU A 626 -12.93 -23.93 -11.96
C GLU A 626 -12.42 -25.35 -11.76
N LEU A 627 -11.65 -25.58 -10.68
CA LEU A 627 -11.18 -26.91 -10.28
C LEU A 627 -12.34 -27.88 -10.05
N GLY A 628 -13.46 -27.40 -9.50
CA GLY A 628 -14.69 -28.20 -9.35
C GLY A 628 -15.26 -28.67 -10.68
N ARG A 629 -15.28 -27.80 -11.71
CA ARG A 629 -15.69 -28.13 -13.07
C ARG A 629 -14.70 -29.09 -13.74
N GLU A 630 -13.40 -28.86 -13.62
CA GLU A 630 -12.35 -29.75 -14.16
C GLU A 630 -12.37 -31.15 -13.55
N LEU A 631 -12.53 -31.26 -12.23
CA LEU A 631 -12.60 -32.57 -11.55
C LEU A 631 -13.88 -33.33 -11.94
N CYS A 632 -14.96 -32.62 -12.30
CA CYS A 632 -16.16 -33.25 -12.87
C CYS A 632 -15.97 -33.69 -14.32
N THR A 633 -15.34 -32.88 -15.18
CA THR A 633 -15.10 -33.26 -16.59
C THR A 633 -14.06 -34.38 -16.72
N LEU A 634 -13.03 -34.43 -15.87
CA LEU A 634 -12.09 -35.56 -15.80
C LEU A 634 -12.80 -36.86 -15.39
N LYS A 635 -13.60 -36.84 -14.31
CA LYS A 635 -14.39 -38.01 -13.89
C LYS A 635 -15.36 -38.49 -14.97
N ALA A 636 -16.01 -37.55 -15.68
CA ALA A 636 -16.90 -37.87 -16.79
C ALA A 636 -16.13 -38.46 -17.99
N GLN A 637 -14.94 -37.91 -18.31
CA GLN A 637 -14.11 -38.44 -19.39
C GLN A 637 -13.58 -39.84 -19.09
N ASP A 638 -13.04 -40.09 -17.91
CA ASP A 638 -12.39 -41.38 -17.63
C ASP A 638 -13.40 -42.52 -17.52
N SER A 639 -14.56 -42.27 -16.90
CA SER A 639 -15.68 -43.23 -16.92
C SER A 639 -16.23 -43.45 -18.33
N ALA A 640 -16.41 -42.41 -19.14
CA ALA A 640 -16.86 -42.55 -20.53
C ALA A 640 -15.85 -43.29 -21.41
N LYS A 641 -14.55 -43.00 -21.29
CA LYS A 641 -13.47 -43.70 -22.01
C LYS A 641 -13.41 -45.17 -21.62
N GLN A 642 -13.52 -45.48 -20.32
CA GLN A 642 -13.48 -46.86 -19.84
C GLN A 642 -14.71 -47.67 -20.31
N ILE A 643 -15.90 -47.07 -20.30
CA ILE A 643 -17.12 -47.67 -20.86
C ILE A 643 -16.98 -47.87 -22.38
N ALA A 644 -16.48 -46.88 -23.12
CA ALA A 644 -16.29 -46.97 -24.56
C ALA A 644 -15.27 -48.06 -24.95
N ALA A 645 -14.15 -48.17 -24.23
CA ALA A 645 -13.14 -49.21 -24.46
C ALA A 645 -13.69 -50.63 -24.19
N LEU A 646 -14.51 -50.80 -23.16
CA LEU A 646 -15.18 -52.07 -22.87
C LEU A 646 -16.24 -52.41 -23.94
N GLN A 647 -17.00 -51.41 -24.42
CA GLN A 647 -17.95 -51.59 -25.52
C GLN A 647 -17.25 -51.97 -26.84
N GLU A 648 -16.11 -51.34 -27.14
CA GLU A 648 -15.31 -51.68 -28.32
C GLU A 648 -14.69 -53.09 -28.23
N GLN A 649 -14.23 -53.51 -27.04
CA GLN A 649 -13.80 -54.89 -26.80
C GLN A 649 -14.93 -55.89 -27.00
N VAL A 650 -16.14 -55.63 -26.47
CA VAL A 650 -17.31 -56.52 -26.64
C VAL A 650 -17.67 -56.64 -28.12
N VAL A 651 -17.82 -55.53 -28.85
CA VAL A 651 -18.15 -55.55 -30.30
C VAL A 651 -17.04 -56.21 -31.14
N SER A 652 -15.78 -56.10 -30.72
CA SER A 652 -14.65 -56.81 -31.35
C SER A 652 -14.75 -58.33 -31.17
N LEU A 653 -15.03 -58.78 -29.94
CA LEU A 653 -15.21 -60.20 -29.61
C LEU A 653 -16.46 -60.80 -30.26
N GLU A 654 -17.58 -60.07 -30.31
CA GLU A 654 -18.80 -60.47 -31.03
C GLU A 654 -18.54 -60.67 -32.52
N ARG A 655 -17.79 -59.76 -33.17
CA ARG A 655 -17.40 -59.91 -34.58
C ARG A 655 -16.44 -61.07 -34.80
N ALA A 656 -15.50 -61.30 -33.88
CA ALA A 656 -14.59 -62.44 -33.94
C ALA A 656 -15.35 -63.78 -33.81
N LEU A 657 -16.33 -63.84 -32.91
CA LEU A 657 -17.24 -64.99 -32.76
C LEU A 657 -18.04 -65.24 -34.04
N GLN A 658 -18.73 -64.23 -34.57
CA GLN A 658 -19.52 -64.34 -35.80
C GLN A 658 -18.67 -64.77 -37.02
N LEU A 659 -17.43 -64.29 -37.12
CA LEU A 659 -16.48 -64.72 -38.14
C LEU A 659 -16.00 -66.18 -37.96
N ALA A 660 -15.86 -66.66 -36.71
CA ALA A 660 -15.55 -68.05 -36.44
C ALA A 660 -16.76 -68.97 -36.74
N GLU A 661 -17.97 -68.56 -36.37
CA GLU A 661 -19.22 -69.28 -36.66
C GLU A 661 -19.50 -69.37 -38.16
N LEU A 662 -19.29 -68.29 -38.92
CA LEU A 662 -19.39 -68.30 -40.38
C LEU A 662 -18.38 -69.28 -41.00
N LYS A 663 -17.10 -69.22 -40.60
CA LYS A 663 -16.08 -70.15 -41.09
C LYS A 663 -16.37 -71.60 -40.73
N ALA A 664 -16.89 -71.87 -39.53
CA ALA A 664 -17.33 -73.21 -39.13
C ALA A 664 -18.52 -73.69 -39.98
N SER A 665 -19.48 -72.81 -40.28
CA SER A 665 -20.61 -73.11 -41.18
C SER A 665 -20.16 -73.38 -42.61
N GLU A 666 -19.18 -72.63 -43.13
CA GLU A 666 -18.60 -72.83 -44.46
C GLU A 666 -17.79 -74.15 -44.54
N LEU A 667 -16.96 -74.43 -43.53
CA LEU A 667 -16.25 -75.71 -43.42
C LEU A 667 -17.22 -76.90 -43.33
N GLY A 668 -18.30 -76.79 -42.55
CA GLY A 668 -19.36 -77.80 -42.52
C GLY A 668 -19.99 -78.04 -43.90
N LYS A 669 -20.38 -76.97 -44.60
CA LYS A 669 -20.93 -77.04 -45.96
C LYS A 669 -19.95 -77.61 -46.99
N MET A 670 -18.64 -77.42 -46.80
CA MET A 670 -17.61 -78.05 -47.64
C MET A 670 -17.47 -79.54 -47.33
N LEU A 671 -17.42 -79.91 -46.04
CA LEU A 671 -17.35 -81.30 -45.58
C LEU A 671 -18.56 -82.12 -46.04
N ASP A 672 -19.78 -81.55 -45.96
CA ASP A 672 -21.00 -82.19 -46.44
C ASP A 672 -20.99 -82.39 -47.97
N LYS A 673 -20.53 -81.39 -48.75
CA LYS A 673 -20.37 -81.51 -50.20
C LYS A 673 -19.37 -82.61 -50.58
N GLU A 674 -18.22 -82.63 -49.92
CA GLU A 674 -17.15 -83.59 -50.17
C GLU A 674 -17.57 -85.01 -49.76
N LYS A 675 -18.30 -85.15 -48.63
CA LYS A 675 -18.98 -86.38 -48.26
C LYS A 675 -20.00 -86.84 -49.31
N THR A 676 -20.87 -85.97 -49.81
CA THR A 676 -21.82 -86.35 -50.87
C THR A 676 -21.11 -86.75 -52.16
N SER A 677 -20.03 -86.06 -52.54
CA SER A 677 -19.17 -86.42 -53.69
C SER A 677 -18.54 -87.80 -53.51
N HIS A 678 -18.03 -88.12 -52.32
CA HIS A 678 -17.50 -89.46 -52.01
C HIS A 678 -18.60 -90.54 -52.00
N GLU A 679 -19.79 -90.25 -51.48
CA GLU A 679 -20.92 -91.19 -51.55
C GLU A 679 -21.39 -91.43 -53.00
N GLU A 680 -21.38 -90.41 -53.86
CA GLU A 680 -21.67 -90.54 -55.29
C GLU A 680 -20.59 -91.33 -56.03
N LEU A 681 -19.31 -91.07 -55.74
CA LEU A 681 -18.19 -91.82 -56.32
C LEU A 681 -18.19 -93.29 -55.89
N LEU A 682 -18.49 -93.59 -54.63
CA LEU A 682 -18.66 -94.96 -54.12
C LEU A 682 -19.86 -95.68 -54.76
N LYS A 683 -20.98 -94.98 -54.98
CA LYS A 683 -22.12 -95.48 -55.77
C LYS A 683 -21.71 -95.74 -57.22
N GLN A 684 -20.91 -94.86 -57.84
CA GLN A 684 -20.45 -95.03 -59.21
C GLN A 684 -19.50 -96.23 -59.37
N ILE A 685 -18.60 -96.46 -58.40
CA ILE A 685 -17.70 -97.63 -58.36
C ILE A 685 -18.50 -98.93 -58.16
N THR A 686 -19.44 -98.96 -57.21
CA THR A 686 -20.27 -100.16 -56.96
C THR A 686 -21.18 -100.48 -58.16
N CYS A 687 -21.85 -99.49 -58.75
CA CYS A 687 -22.62 -99.66 -59.98
C CYS A 687 -21.78 -100.08 -61.20
N SER A 688 -20.47 -99.82 -61.20
CA SER A 688 -19.55 -100.28 -62.25
C SER A 688 -19.10 -101.74 -62.09
N THR A 689 -19.41 -102.39 -60.96
CA THR A 689 -18.84 -103.70 -60.60
C THR A 689 -19.78 -104.89 -60.89
N ASP A 690 -21.10 -104.68 -60.93
CA ASP A 690 -22.12 -105.73 -61.20
C ASP A 690 -22.57 -105.81 -62.69
N GLY A 691 -21.75 -105.26 -63.60
CA GLY A 691 -22.13 -104.98 -65.00
C GLY A 691 -21.49 -105.84 -66.09
N SER A 692 -22.01 -107.06 -66.30
CA SER A 692 -21.81 -107.93 -67.49
C SER A 692 -20.46 -108.64 -67.71
N ILE A 693 -20.56 -109.94 -67.99
CA ILE A 693 -19.48 -110.79 -68.54
C ILE A 693 -19.73 -110.98 -70.04
N GLN A 694 -18.79 -110.62 -70.93
CA GLN A 694 -18.44 -111.41 -72.13
C GLN A 694 -17.25 -110.92 -72.97
N LYS A 695 -16.53 -111.90 -73.54
CA LYS A 695 -15.69 -111.90 -74.77
C LYS A 695 -15.05 -110.57 -75.23
N GLY A 696 -13.72 -110.49 -75.13
CA GLY A 696 -12.94 -109.33 -75.59
C GLY A 696 -12.48 -109.37 -77.07
N THR A 697 -11.57 -108.47 -77.41
CA THR A 697 -10.67 -108.49 -78.57
C THR A 697 -9.40 -107.66 -78.21
N VAL A 698 -8.30 -107.81 -78.95
CA VAL A 698 -6.97 -107.25 -78.63
C VAL A 698 -6.82 -105.78 -79.07
N VAL A 699 -5.78 -105.11 -78.55
CA VAL A 699 -5.21 -103.79 -78.93
C VAL A 699 -5.73 -102.56 -78.17
N SER A 700 -5.01 -102.14 -77.12
CA SER A 700 -4.22 -100.90 -77.13
C SER A 700 -3.39 -100.74 -75.84
N SER A 701 -2.10 -100.41 -75.95
CA SER A 701 -1.10 -100.56 -74.87
C SER A 701 -0.96 -99.36 -73.92
N ASN A 702 -2.07 -98.68 -73.58
CA ASN A 702 -2.09 -97.48 -72.70
C ASN A 702 -2.92 -97.65 -71.41
N SER A 703 -3.19 -98.89 -70.98
CA SER A 703 -4.05 -99.16 -69.81
C SER A 703 -3.36 -98.97 -68.45
N CYS A 704 -2.03 -99.11 -68.38
CA CYS A 704 -1.30 -99.12 -67.10
C CYS A 704 -1.06 -97.72 -66.52
N THR A 705 -0.72 -96.73 -67.36
CA THR A 705 -0.51 -95.34 -66.91
C THR A 705 -1.74 -94.78 -66.22
N LYS A 706 -2.94 -94.91 -66.80
CA LYS A 706 -4.18 -94.45 -66.14
C LYS A 706 -4.45 -95.10 -64.78
N CYS A 707 -3.98 -96.32 -64.55
CA CYS A 707 -4.08 -96.97 -63.23
C CYS A 707 -3.05 -96.40 -62.24
N ILE A 708 -1.83 -96.11 -62.70
CA ILE A 708 -0.77 -95.46 -61.90
C ILE A 708 -1.13 -94.00 -61.59
N ASP A 709 -1.64 -93.25 -62.57
CA ASP A 709 -2.16 -91.89 -62.44
C ASP A 709 -3.37 -91.87 -61.48
N GLY A 710 -4.26 -92.87 -61.59
CA GLY A 710 -5.37 -93.06 -60.64
C GLY A 710 -4.90 -93.34 -59.22
N LEU A 711 -3.89 -94.20 -59.03
CA LEU A 711 -3.32 -94.51 -57.72
C LEU A 711 -2.56 -93.32 -57.12
N THR A 712 -1.81 -92.55 -57.91
CA THR A 712 -1.16 -91.32 -57.42
C THR A 712 -2.17 -90.20 -57.14
N GLN A 713 -3.27 -90.11 -57.90
CA GLN A 713 -4.39 -89.22 -57.57
C GLN A 713 -5.07 -89.64 -56.26
N ILE A 714 -5.30 -90.94 -56.04
CA ILE A 714 -5.84 -91.48 -54.78
C ILE A 714 -4.90 -91.17 -53.63
N SER A 715 -3.62 -91.53 -53.69
CA SER A 715 -2.69 -91.24 -52.58
C SER A 715 -2.41 -89.75 -52.38
N LYS A 716 -2.57 -88.91 -53.40
CA LYS A 716 -2.60 -87.45 -53.20
C LYS A 716 -3.82 -87.02 -52.38
N LEU A 717 -5.02 -87.53 -52.70
CA LEU A 717 -6.24 -87.26 -51.94
C LEU A 717 -6.18 -87.84 -50.52
N GLU A 718 -5.56 -89.01 -50.33
CA GLU A 718 -5.30 -89.58 -48.99
C GLU A 718 -4.35 -88.68 -48.17
N ILE A 719 -3.29 -88.15 -48.77
CA ILE A 719 -2.37 -87.19 -48.12
C ILE A 719 -3.07 -85.85 -47.82
N GLU A 720 -3.94 -85.37 -48.70
CA GLU A 720 -4.72 -84.14 -48.48
C GLU A 720 -5.79 -84.32 -47.40
N ASN A 721 -6.43 -85.50 -47.34
CA ASN A 721 -7.37 -85.88 -46.28
C ASN A 721 -6.65 -86.05 -44.93
N LEU A 722 -5.50 -86.72 -44.87
CA LEU A 722 -4.65 -86.80 -43.66
C LEU A 722 -4.20 -85.43 -43.16
N LYS A 723 -3.91 -84.47 -44.06
CA LYS A 723 -3.62 -83.08 -43.69
C LYS A 723 -4.86 -82.37 -43.12
N LEU A 724 -6.02 -82.50 -43.76
CA LEU A 724 -7.29 -81.97 -43.25
C LEU A 724 -7.62 -82.54 -41.87
N GLN A 725 -7.50 -83.86 -41.68
CA GLN A 725 -7.73 -84.55 -40.42
C GLN A 725 -6.75 -84.09 -39.33
N SER A 726 -5.47 -83.85 -39.68
CA SER A 726 -4.47 -83.28 -38.78
C SER A 726 -4.83 -81.84 -38.36
N THR A 727 -5.23 -80.98 -39.31
CA THR A 727 -5.67 -79.61 -39.03
C THR A 727 -6.92 -79.59 -38.16
N CYS A 728 -7.93 -80.41 -38.45
CA CYS A 728 -9.14 -80.55 -37.63
C CYS A 728 -8.82 -81.06 -36.22
N SER A 729 -7.87 -82.00 -36.08
CA SER A 729 -7.39 -82.50 -34.78
C SER A 729 -6.66 -81.40 -33.99
N SER A 730 -5.88 -80.55 -34.66
CA SER A 730 -5.23 -79.39 -34.04
C SER A 730 -6.26 -78.35 -33.56
N GLN A 731 -7.26 -78.02 -34.38
CA GLN A 731 -8.33 -77.08 -34.03
C GLN A 731 -9.24 -77.62 -32.92
N LEU A 732 -9.51 -78.93 -32.90
CA LEU A 732 -10.22 -79.58 -31.78
C LEU A 732 -9.43 -79.50 -30.47
N ARG A 733 -8.09 -79.58 -30.53
CA ARG A 733 -7.23 -79.39 -29.37
C ARG A 733 -7.24 -77.94 -28.89
N GLU A 734 -7.10 -76.97 -29.80
CA GLU A 734 -7.18 -75.53 -29.51
C GLU A 734 -8.53 -75.16 -28.89
N ILE A 735 -9.65 -75.66 -29.42
CA ILE A 735 -11.00 -75.52 -28.82
C ILE A 735 -11.08 -76.19 -27.44
N GLY A 736 -10.36 -77.29 -27.23
CA GLY A 736 -10.23 -77.95 -25.92
C GLY A 736 -9.47 -77.09 -24.92
N GLU A 737 -8.30 -76.56 -25.31
CA GLU A 737 -7.45 -75.68 -24.51
C GLU A 737 -8.17 -74.38 -24.14
N LEU A 738 -8.87 -73.74 -25.10
CA LEU A 738 -9.72 -72.57 -24.84
C LEU A 738 -10.88 -72.87 -23.88
N LYS A 739 -11.47 -74.07 -23.94
CA LYS A 739 -12.49 -74.51 -22.96
C LYS A 739 -11.90 -74.78 -21.58
N VAL A 740 -10.68 -75.30 -21.49
CA VAL A 740 -9.97 -75.45 -20.20
C VAL A 740 -9.69 -74.07 -19.60
N GLN A 741 -9.11 -73.15 -20.37
CA GLN A 741 -8.86 -71.77 -19.94
C GLN A 741 -10.16 -71.06 -19.51
N LEU A 742 -11.25 -71.22 -20.26
CA LEU A 742 -12.56 -70.66 -19.88
C LEU A 742 -13.06 -71.24 -18.55
N ASN A 743 -12.89 -72.54 -18.31
CA ASN A 743 -13.25 -73.18 -17.04
C ASN A 743 -12.34 -72.75 -15.88
N GLU A 744 -11.03 -72.56 -16.13
CA GLU A 744 -10.08 -72.00 -15.16
C GLU A 744 -10.41 -70.54 -14.80
N HIS A 745 -10.87 -69.75 -15.77
CA HIS A 745 -11.40 -68.41 -15.51
C HIS A 745 -12.70 -68.44 -14.69
N HIS A 746 -13.64 -69.35 -14.97
CA HIS A 746 -14.83 -69.51 -14.12
C HIS A 746 -14.48 -70.02 -12.70
N ALA A 747 -13.49 -70.91 -12.57
CA ALA A 747 -13.02 -71.41 -11.28
C ALA A 747 -12.31 -70.30 -10.46
N THR A 748 -11.46 -69.49 -11.10
CA THR A 748 -10.80 -68.36 -10.45
C THR A 748 -11.77 -67.23 -10.11
N ILE A 749 -12.79 -66.96 -10.94
CA ILE A 749 -13.90 -66.06 -10.59
C ILE A 749 -14.67 -66.61 -9.37
N SER A 750 -14.93 -67.92 -9.31
CA SER A 750 -15.61 -68.55 -8.18
C SER A 750 -14.79 -68.50 -6.88
N GLU A 751 -13.48 -68.67 -6.97
CA GLU A 751 -12.53 -68.52 -5.86
C GLU A 751 -12.40 -67.05 -5.42
N LEU A 752 -12.45 -66.09 -6.34
CA LEU A 752 -12.47 -64.66 -6.01
C LEU A 752 -13.75 -64.24 -5.30
N HIS A 753 -14.91 -64.80 -5.66
CA HIS A 753 -16.15 -64.59 -4.90
C HIS A 753 -16.01 -65.15 -3.47
N LYS A 754 -15.57 -66.42 -3.30
CA LYS A 754 -15.32 -66.99 -1.97
C LYS A 754 -14.34 -66.16 -1.13
N ARG A 755 -13.31 -65.58 -1.75
CA ARG A 755 -12.37 -64.66 -1.06
C ARG A 755 -13.00 -63.32 -0.71
N LEU A 756 -13.97 -62.84 -1.49
CA LEU A 756 -14.75 -61.65 -1.16
C LEU A 756 -15.70 -61.93 0.01
N ASP A 757 -16.34 -63.10 0.03
CA ASP A 757 -17.20 -63.57 1.12
C ASP A 757 -16.40 -63.75 2.42
N LEU A 758 -15.28 -64.50 2.37
CA LEU A 758 -14.35 -64.64 3.50
C LEU A 758 -13.75 -63.30 3.95
N LYS A 759 -13.58 -62.33 3.04
CA LYS A 759 -13.18 -60.98 3.41
C LYS A 759 -14.32 -60.24 4.13
N ALA A 760 -15.57 -60.38 3.69
CA ALA A 760 -16.72 -59.80 4.37
C ALA A 760 -16.90 -60.39 5.78
N GLU A 761 -16.77 -61.71 5.93
CA GLU A 761 -16.74 -62.38 7.25
C GLU A 761 -15.58 -61.87 8.12
N ARG A 762 -14.37 -61.76 7.56
CA ARG A 762 -13.19 -61.22 8.26
C ARG A 762 -13.37 -59.77 8.67
N ASP A 763 -13.92 -58.93 7.80
CA ASP A 763 -14.12 -57.50 8.06
C ASP A 763 -15.24 -57.30 9.09
N HIS A 764 -16.28 -58.12 9.07
CA HIS A 764 -17.29 -58.21 10.13
C HIS A 764 -16.69 -58.66 11.48
N LEU A 765 -15.83 -59.69 11.48
CA LEU A 765 -15.11 -60.14 12.68
C LEU A 765 -14.13 -59.07 13.20
N ILE A 766 -13.51 -58.30 12.31
CA ILE A 766 -12.67 -57.15 12.65
C ILE A 766 -13.51 -56.03 13.28
N ASP A 767 -14.74 -55.79 12.80
CA ASP A 767 -15.63 -54.80 13.39
C ASP A 767 -16.21 -55.26 14.74
N GLU A 768 -16.53 -56.55 14.91
CA GLU A 768 -16.77 -57.14 16.24
C GLU A 768 -15.57 -56.97 17.17
N LEU A 769 -14.35 -57.21 16.68
CA LEU A 769 -13.13 -57.06 17.47
C LEU A 769 -12.83 -55.59 17.79
N LYS A 770 -13.18 -54.64 16.93
CA LYS A 770 -13.14 -53.20 17.23
C LYS A 770 -14.20 -52.82 18.26
N GLU A 771 -15.41 -53.35 18.18
CA GLU A 771 -16.45 -53.08 19.17
C GLU A 771 -16.04 -53.64 20.54
N LYS A 772 -15.57 -54.89 20.58
CA LYS A 772 -15.00 -55.52 21.78
C LYS A 772 -13.77 -54.76 22.28
N ALA A 773 -12.90 -54.27 21.40
CA ALA A 773 -11.76 -53.42 21.78
C ALA A 773 -12.20 -52.04 22.31
N ALA A 774 -13.27 -51.45 21.78
CA ALA A 774 -13.84 -50.21 22.29
C ALA A 774 -14.53 -50.41 23.66
N GLN A 775 -15.19 -51.56 23.86
CA GLN A 775 -15.72 -51.99 25.16
C GLN A 775 -14.55 -52.25 26.15
N PHE A 776 -13.47 -52.89 25.72
CA PHE A 776 -12.25 -53.04 26.52
C PHE A 776 -11.57 -51.70 26.82
N GLU A 777 -11.50 -50.75 25.88
CA GLU A 777 -11.03 -49.40 26.16
C GLU A 777 -11.95 -48.66 27.14
N GLN A 778 -13.27 -48.86 27.07
CA GLN A 778 -14.21 -48.29 28.04
C GLN A 778 -13.94 -48.86 29.44
N ILE A 779 -13.70 -50.17 29.55
CA ILE A 779 -13.31 -50.86 30.80
C ILE A 779 -11.93 -50.37 31.29
N ILE A 780 -10.94 -50.25 30.40
CA ILE A 780 -9.58 -49.81 30.70
C ILE A 780 -9.56 -48.34 31.12
N ARG A 781 -10.33 -47.45 30.47
CA ARG A 781 -10.48 -46.05 30.90
C ARG A 781 -11.12 -45.98 32.30
N ASN A 782 -12.14 -46.78 32.58
CA ASN A 782 -12.75 -46.88 33.92
C ASN A 782 -11.78 -47.45 34.98
N GLN A 783 -10.92 -48.41 34.61
CA GLN A 783 -9.93 -49.01 35.52
C GLN A 783 -8.72 -48.09 35.77
N ILE A 784 -8.23 -47.38 34.74
CA ILE A 784 -7.15 -46.38 34.87
C ILE A 784 -7.59 -45.19 35.74
N SER A 785 -8.88 -44.86 35.76
CA SER A 785 -9.45 -43.89 36.72
C SER A 785 -9.50 -44.38 38.17
N THR A 786 -9.14 -45.63 38.48
CA THR A 786 -9.27 -46.19 39.83
C THR A 786 -8.01 -46.82 40.44
N ASN A 787 -7.05 -47.36 39.66
CA ASN A 787 -5.78 -47.87 40.22
C ASN A 787 -4.61 -47.83 39.22
N THR A 788 -3.42 -47.44 39.68
CA THR A 788 -2.14 -47.61 38.94
C THR A 788 -0.97 -47.96 39.87
N SER A 789 -0.43 -49.18 39.75
CA SER A 789 0.89 -49.59 40.29
C SER A 789 1.40 -50.92 39.68
N SER A 790 2.72 -50.98 39.41
CA SER A 790 3.64 -52.15 39.41
C SER A 790 3.57 -53.34 38.38
N THR A 791 4.58 -53.39 37.47
CA THR A 791 5.58 -54.49 37.16
C THR A 791 5.28 -55.83 36.39
N THR A 792 6.34 -56.36 35.71
CA THR A 792 6.73 -57.79 35.37
C THR A 792 6.00 -58.65 34.28
N THR A 793 6.57 -59.65 33.52
CA THR A 793 7.91 -59.98 32.88
C THR A 793 7.88 -61.28 31.99
N CYS A 794 8.78 -61.42 30.97
CA CYS A 794 9.53 -62.63 30.45
C CYS A 794 8.78 -63.89 29.84
N ASP A 795 9.31 -64.84 29.01
CA ASP A 795 10.60 -65.03 28.26
C ASP A 795 10.63 -66.18 27.16
N SER A 796 11.69 -66.22 26.31
CA SER A 796 12.44 -67.37 25.70
C SER A 796 11.92 -68.44 24.65
N ALA A 797 12.90 -69.11 23.97
CA ALA A 797 12.93 -70.43 23.23
C ALA A 797 12.63 -70.53 21.68
N THR A 798 13.07 -71.52 20.85
CA THR A 798 14.33 -72.35 20.68
C THR A 798 14.40 -73.22 19.35
N SER A 799 15.60 -73.33 18.71
CA SER A 799 16.25 -74.53 18.03
C SER A 799 15.83 -75.17 16.64
N PRO A 800 16.82 -75.55 15.77
CA PRO A 800 16.67 -76.49 14.60
C PRO A 800 17.83 -77.54 14.35
N ARG A 801 17.67 -78.55 13.46
CA ARG A 801 18.77 -79.48 12.97
C ARG A 801 18.49 -80.24 11.62
N ARG A 802 19.50 -80.92 11.01
CA ARG A 802 19.50 -81.66 9.69
C ARG A 802 20.02 -83.14 9.76
N VAL A 803 19.87 -83.93 8.67
CA VAL A 803 20.29 -85.36 8.47
C VAL A 803 20.86 -85.62 7.03
N SER A 804 21.49 -86.78 6.73
CA SER A 804 22.25 -87.14 5.48
C SER A 804 22.14 -88.64 5.06
N SER A 805 22.46 -88.99 3.78
CA SER A 805 22.46 -90.34 3.11
C SER A 805 22.94 -90.20 1.63
N ARG A 806 23.46 -91.14 0.81
CA ARG A 806 24.17 -92.47 0.87
C ARG A 806 24.73 -92.81 -0.57
N ASP A 807 25.67 -93.77 -0.71
CA ASP A 807 26.31 -94.23 -1.98
C ASP A 807 26.47 -95.79 -2.07
N GLN A 808 26.83 -96.39 -3.23
CA GLN A 808 27.19 -97.83 -3.42
C GLN A 808 27.83 -98.25 -4.80
N SER A 809 28.70 -99.28 -4.84
CA SER A 809 29.45 -99.78 -6.04
C SER A 809 29.82 -101.29 -5.99
N ILE A 810 30.08 -101.96 -7.15
CA ILE A 810 30.49 -103.39 -7.32
C ILE A 810 31.35 -103.59 -8.62
N GLY A 811 32.27 -104.57 -8.67
CA GLY A 811 32.98 -105.04 -9.90
C GLY A 811 33.64 -106.45 -9.76
N THR A 812 34.14 -107.07 -10.85
CA THR A 812 34.71 -108.46 -10.92
C THR A 812 35.68 -108.70 -12.09
N ALA A 813 36.61 -109.67 -12.00
CA ALA A 813 37.52 -110.10 -13.09
C ALA A 813 38.14 -111.53 -12.91
N ASP A 814 38.86 -112.01 -13.94
CA ASP A 814 40.01 -112.98 -13.94
C ASP A 814 39.85 -114.47 -14.36
N ASP A 815 40.97 -115.23 -14.43
CA ASP A 815 41.42 -116.08 -15.58
C ASP A 815 41.41 -117.64 -15.42
N GLY A 816 41.82 -118.43 -16.45
CA GLY A 816 42.03 -119.91 -16.37
C GLY A 816 42.55 -120.68 -17.64
N ASP A 817 43.32 -121.77 -17.46
CA ASP A 817 44.26 -122.37 -18.47
C ASP A 817 44.26 -123.96 -18.57
N VAL A 818 45.05 -124.55 -19.51
CA VAL A 818 45.82 -125.85 -19.47
C VAL A 818 45.53 -127.02 -20.48
N ALA A 819 46.57 -127.41 -21.26
CA ALA A 819 46.93 -128.74 -21.90
C ALA A 819 46.14 -129.31 -23.14
N ARG A 820 46.62 -130.26 -23.99
CA ARG A 820 47.67 -131.34 -23.87
C ARG A 820 48.24 -131.89 -25.24
N GLU A 821 49.21 -132.82 -25.16
CA GLU A 821 50.03 -133.53 -26.20
C GLU A 821 49.27 -134.66 -27.00
N ASN A 822 49.76 -135.44 -28.00
CA ASN A 822 51.06 -136.18 -28.11
C ASN A 822 51.25 -137.07 -29.42
N ARG A 823 52.48 -137.60 -29.62
CA ARG A 823 52.93 -138.86 -30.32
C ARG A 823 53.14 -139.01 -31.86
N SER A 824 54.01 -139.98 -32.16
CA SER A 824 54.73 -140.32 -33.41
C SER A 824 54.66 -141.83 -33.73
N THR A 825 55.00 -142.27 -34.97
CA THR A 825 55.93 -143.42 -35.26
C THR A 825 56.27 -143.66 -36.75
N THR A 826 57.39 -144.36 -36.95
CA THR A 826 58.18 -144.83 -38.12
C THR A 826 57.73 -146.23 -38.67
N PRO A 827 58.48 -146.99 -39.54
CA PRO A 827 59.25 -146.69 -40.79
C PRO A 827 59.14 -147.76 -41.94
N VAL A 828 59.92 -147.59 -43.03
CA VAL A 828 60.60 -148.64 -43.89
C VAL A 828 59.75 -149.64 -44.72
N ASP A 829 60.27 -150.26 -45.79
CA ASP A 829 60.75 -149.68 -47.05
C ASP A 829 60.62 -150.71 -48.21
N HIS A 830 60.72 -150.28 -49.46
CA HIS A 830 60.77 -151.15 -50.66
C HIS A 830 61.57 -150.42 -51.75
N GLN A 831 62.89 -150.40 -51.55
CA GLN A 831 63.58 -149.10 -51.46
C GLN A 831 63.78 -148.36 -52.80
N ASP A 832 64.15 -149.04 -53.88
CA ASP A 832 64.60 -148.38 -55.12
C ASP A 832 63.49 -148.09 -56.14
N ILE A 833 62.62 -149.04 -56.46
CA ILE A 833 61.52 -148.80 -57.42
C ILE A 833 60.46 -147.87 -56.81
N ARG A 834 60.19 -147.99 -55.50
CA ARG A 834 59.36 -146.98 -54.81
C ARG A 834 60.09 -145.65 -54.61
N ARG A 835 61.41 -145.52 -54.78
CA ARG A 835 62.08 -144.20 -54.65
C ARG A 835 61.65 -143.27 -55.78
N GLN A 836 61.77 -143.67 -57.04
CA GLN A 836 61.36 -142.81 -58.16
C GLN A 836 59.85 -142.52 -58.16
N LEU A 837 59.02 -143.50 -57.79
CA LEU A 837 57.58 -143.26 -57.65
C LEU A 837 57.26 -142.31 -56.48
N ARG A 838 57.93 -142.46 -55.32
CA ARG A 838 57.80 -141.53 -54.18
C ARG A 838 58.39 -140.15 -54.49
N GLU A 839 59.41 -140.02 -55.33
CA GLU A 839 59.96 -138.72 -55.74
C GLU A 839 59.00 -137.97 -56.67
N GLN A 840 58.29 -138.66 -57.57
CA GLN A 840 57.24 -138.05 -58.38
C GLN A 840 55.99 -137.76 -57.54
N GLU A 841 55.55 -138.70 -56.70
CA GLU A 841 54.42 -138.52 -55.80
C GLU A 841 54.68 -137.41 -54.78
N GLN A 842 55.88 -137.34 -54.22
CA GLN A 842 56.26 -136.28 -53.28
C GLN A 842 56.43 -134.94 -53.98
N LYS A 843 56.94 -134.88 -55.23
CA LYS A 843 56.84 -133.64 -56.02
C LYS A 843 55.40 -133.21 -56.22
N VAL A 844 54.48 -134.11 -56.56
CA VAL A 844 53.04 -133.77 -56.68
C VAL A 844 52.45 -133.35 -55.33
N ARG A 845 52.79 -134.02 -54.21
CA ARG A 845 52.36 -133.64 -52.86
C ARG A 845 52.96 -132.31 -52.42
N GLU A 846 54.20 -131.98 -52.79
CA GLU A 846 54.85 -130.71 -52.49
C GLU A 846 54.32 -129.57 -53.36
N GLU A 847 54.06 -129.79 -54.65
CA GLU A 847 53.37 -128.84 -55.53
C GLU A 847 51.96 -128.57 -55.01
N MET A 848 51.22 -129.62 -54.63
CA MET A 848 49.88 -129.51 -54.05
C MET A 848 49.91 -128.84 -52.67
N ALA A 849 50.90 -129.14 -51.82
CA ALA A 849 51.07 -128.48 -50.52
C ALA A 849 51.52 -127.01 -50.67
N LYS A 850 52.34 -126.66 -51.68
CA LYS A 850 52.66 -125.27 -52.03
C LYS A 850 51.43 -124.53 -52.56
N ALA A 851 50.60 -125.18 -53.39
CA ALA A 851 49.36 -124.61 -53.88
C ALA A 851 48.36 -124.36 -52.74
N PHE A 852 48.14 -125.35 -51.86
CA PHE A 852 47.29 -125.18 -50.68
C PHE A 852 47.88 -124.18 -49.67
N ALA A 853 49.19 -124.18 -49.41
CA ALA A 853 49.82 -123.17 -48.57
C ALA A 853 49.74 -121.76 -49.19
N GLY A 854 49.75 -121.64 -50.52
CA GLY A 854 49.50 -120.40 -51.24
C GLY A 854 48.04 -119.92 -51.11
N GLN A 855 47.07 -120.83 -51.21
CA GLN A 855 45.65 -120.54 -50.98
C GLN A 855 45.37 -120.18 -49.52
N ILE A 856 45.93 -120.93 -48.57
CA ILE A 856 45.85 -120.66 -47.12
C ILE A 856 46.46 -119.29 -46.83
N LYS A 857 47.67 -118.99 -47.31
CA LYS A 857 48.25 -117.64 -47.18
C LYS A 857 47.38 -116.55 -47.81
N GLN A 858 46.78 -116.79 -48.97
CA GLN A 858 45.87 -115.81 -49.59
C GLN A 858 44.57 -115.61 -48.78
N ILE A 859 44.10 -116.63 -48.06
CA ILE A 859 42.97 -116.56 -47.13
C ILE A 859 43.38 -115.84 -45.84
N GLU A 860 44.54 -116.15 -45.27
CA GLU A 860 45.15 -115.46 -44.12
C GLU A 860 45.38 -113.96 -44.42
N GLU A 861 45.90 -113.63 -45.61
CA GLU A 861 46.13 -112.25 -46.04
C GLU A 861 44.80 -111.47 -46.17
N ARG A 862 43.76 -112.12 -46.72
CA ARG A 862 42.41 -111.55 -46.81
C ARG A 862 41.80 -111.32 -45.43
N PHE A 863 41.89 -112.29 -44.52
CA PHE A 863 41.42 -112.12 -43.16
C PHE A 863 42.21 -111.05 -42.42
N ARG A 864 43.55 -111.04 -42.49
CA ARG A 864 44.40 -110.00 -41.89
C ARG A 864 44.04 -108.60 -42.41
N THR A 865 43.77 -108.48 -43.71
CA THR A 865 43.30 -107.22 -44.33
C THR A 865 41.89 -106.82 -43.86
N GLN A 866 40.98 -107.78 -43.66
CA GLN A 866 39.65 -107.53 -43.11
C GLN A 866 39.71 -107.13 -41.63
N PHE A 867 40.50 -107.82 -40.80
CA PHE A 867 40.74 -107.48 -39.41
C PHE A 867 41.35 -106.08 -39.27
N GLY A 868 42.37 -105.73 -40.06
CA GLY A 868 42.92 -104.37 -40.07
C GLY A 868 41.86 -103.30 -40.36
N ARG A 869 40.97 -103.52 -41.35
CA ARG A 869 39.84 -102.61 -41.63
C ARG A 869 38.80 -102.55 -40.50
N PHE A 870 38.57 -103.65 -39.77
CA PHE A 870 37.70 -103.64 -38.60
C PHE A 870 38.36 -102.87 -37.43
N GLU A 871 39.67 -103.02 -37.22
CA GLU A 871 40.42 -102.26 -36.22
C GLU A 871 40.46 -100.76 -36.56
N GLU A 872 40.70 -100.40 -37.83
CA GLU A 872 40.59 -99.03 -38.36
C GLU A 872 39.20 -98.44 -38.08
N ASN A 873 38.12 -99.12 -38.51
CA ASN A 873 36.75 -98.67 -38.28
C ASN A 873 36.41 -98.53 -36.78
N ILE A 874 36.86 -99.47 -35.93
CA ILE A 874 36.66 -99.42 -34.47
C ILE A 874 37.40 -98.22 -33.87
N ASN A 875 38.59 -97.88 -34.38
CA ASN A 875 39.35 -96.74 -33.91
C ASN A 875 38.75 -95.41 -34.39
N THR A 876 38.25 -95.32 -35.63
CA THR A 876 37.47 -94.16 -36.10
C THR A 876 36.23 -93.94 -35.26
N LEU A 877 35.44 -94.99 -34.99
CA LEU A 877 34.23 -94.90 -34.14
C LEU A 877 34.54 -94.49 -32.69
N LYS A 878 35.70 -94.88 -32.14
CA LYS A 878 36.17 -94.38 -30.84
C LYS A 878 36.48 -92.88 -30.88
N THR A 879 37.19 -92.40 -31.90
CA THR A 879 37.50 -90.98 -32.06
C THR A 879 36.21 -90.16 -32.21
N GLU A 880 35.30 -90.57 -33.09
CA GLU A 880 33.99 -89.93 -33.25
C GLU A 880 33.19 -89.90 -31.93
N LEU A 881 33.26 -90.96 -31.12
CA LEU A 881 32.61 -90.99 -29.80
C LEU A 881 33.25 -89.99 -28.83
N TYR A 882 34.60 -89.90 -28.78
CA TYR A 882 35.28 -88.92 -27.92
C TYR A 882 35.00 -87.47 -28.36
N ASP A 883 35.01 -87.18 -29.67
CA ASP A 883 34.67 -85.86 -30.20
C ASP A 883 33.24 -85.45 -29.85
N ARG A 884 32.29 -86.40 -29.88
CA ARG A 884 30.89 -86.15 -29.45
C ARG A 884 30.72 -86.00 -27.95
N VAL A 885 31.50 -86.71 -27.13
CA VAL A 885 31.53 -86.47 -25.68
C VAL A 885 32.05 -85.06 -25.39
N ALA A 886 33.14 -84.63 -26.04
CA ALA A 886 33.67 -83.28 -25.90
C ALA A 886 32.68 -82.19 -26.37
N GLU A 887 31.96 -82.38 -27.49
CA GLU A 887 30.90 -81.46 -27.91
C GLU A 887 29.77 -81.36 -26.87
N LEU A 888 29.38 -82.48 -26.25
CA LEU A 888 28.36 -82.52 -25.21
C LEU A 888 28.82 -81.85 -23.90
N GLU A 889 30.08 -81.99 -23.51
CA GLU A 889 30.66 -81.30 -22.35
C GLU A 889 30.65 -79.78 -22.55
N VAL A 890 31.08 -79.29 -23.72
CA VAL A 890 31.02 -77.85 -24.06
C VAL A 890 29.59 -77.34 -24.05
N ARG A 891 28.64 -78.05 -24.69
CA ARG A 891 27.21 -77.69 -24.69
C ARG A 891 26.60 -77.66 -23.28
N ASN A 892 27.00 -78.58 -22.41
CA ASN A 892 26.55 -78.60 -21.03
C ASN A 892 27.08 -77.38 -20.26
N GLN A 893 28.32 -76.99 -20.51
CA GLN A 893 28.92 -75.79 -19.90
C GLN A 893 28.31 -74.48 -20.44
N GLU A 894 27.96 -74.40 -21.73
CA GLU A 894 27.15 -73.32 -22.30
C GLU A 894 25.78 -73.20 -21.59
N VAL A 895 25.13 -74.34 -21.33
CA VAL A 895 23.84 -74.40 -20.61
C VAL A 895 23.97 -73.95 -19.15
N GLU A 896 25.05 -74.30 -18.43
CA GLU A 896 25.27 -73.78 -17.08
C GLU A 896 25.55 -72.27 -17.05
N VAL A 897 26.31 -71.74 -18.03
CA VAL A 897 26.51 -70.28 -18.15
C VAL A 897 25.17 -69.57 -18.41
N LEU A 898 24.31 -70.12 -19.26
CA LEU A 898 22.96 -69.59 -19.50
C LEU A 898 22.06 -69.66 -18.26
N LYS A 899 22.12 -70.76 -17.48
CA LYS A 899 21.39 -70.86 -16.19
C LYS A 899 21.83 -69.77 -15.21
N CYS A 900 23.14 -69.59 -15.04
CA CYS A 900 23.69 -68.53 -14.19
C CYS A 900 23.25 -67.14 -14.63
N ALA A 901 23.30 -66.83 -15.94
CA ALA A 901 22.80 -65.57 -16.48
C ALA A 901 21.30 -65.36 -16.20
N ILE A 902 20.46 -66.37 -16.41
CA ILE A 902 19.01 -66.31 -16.14
C ILE A 902 18.71 -66.10 -14.65
N VAL A 903 19.51 -66.68 -13.74
CA VAL A 903 19.38 -66.43 -12.29
C VAL A 903 19.78 -64.99 -11.96
N THR A 904 20.92 -64.51 -12.46
CA THR A 904 21.39 -63.14 -12.21
C THR A 904 20.42 -62.08 -12.73
N GLU A 905 19.80 -62.27 -13.90
CA GLU A 905 18.78 -61.33 -14.40
C GLU A 905 17.46 -61.39 -13.61
N ARG A 906 17.10 -62.55 -13.05
CA ARG A 906 15.95 -62.67 -12.13
C ARG A 906 16.21 -61.97 -10.80
N GLU A 907 17.41 -62.06 -10.27
CA GLU A 907 17.83 -61.35 -9.04
C GLU A 907 17.77 -59.83 -9.27
N LYS A 908 18.37 -59.31 -10.35
CA LYS A 908 18.27 -57.89 -10.75
C LYS A 908 16.83 -57.41 -10.92
N MET A 909 15.95 -58.22 -11.52
CA MET A 909 14.53 -57.89 -11.65
C MET A 909 13.83 -57.86 -10.28
N GLY A 910 14.19 -58.78 -9.37
CA GLY A 910 13.73 -58.79 -7.99
C GLY A 910 14.13 -57.52 -7.23
N ASP A 911 15.40 -57.13 -7.31
CA ASP A 911 15.92 -55.89 -6.71
C ASP A 911 15.22 -54.65 -7.29
N LEU A 912 15.00 -54.60 -8.61
CA LEU A 912 14.34 -53.48 -9.27
C LEU A 912 12.85 -53.37 -8.88
N LEU A 913 12.16 -54.50 -8.70
CA LEU A 913 10.79 -54.54 -8.16
C LEU A 913 10.76 -54.13 -6.68
N ALA A 914 11.69 -54.61 -5.86
CA ALA A 914 11.81 -54.22 -4.44
C ALA A 914 12.11 -52.71 -4.28
N GLN A 915 12.95 -52.14 -5.16
CA GLN A 915 13.19 -50.70 -5.23
C GLN A 915 11.91 -49.96 -5.63
N LYS A 916 11.13 -50.45 -6.60
CA LYS A 916 9.87 -49.81 -7.03
C LYS A 916 8.78 -49.85 -5.96
N ASP A 917 8.67 -50.95 -5.21
CA ASP A 917 7.83 -51.06 -4.02
C ASP A 917 8.25 -50.06 -2.93
N THR A 918 9.56 -49.86 -2.76
CA THR A 918 10.12 -48.91 -1.79
C THR A 918 9.86 -47.47 -2.24
N ASP A 919 10.10 -47.13 -3.50
CA ASP A 919 9.77 -45.84 -4.12
C ASP A 919 8.28 -45.50 -3.87
N ALA A 920 7.38 -46.45 -4.19
CA ALA A 920 5.94 -46.29 -4.04
C ALA A 920 5.52 -46.05 -2.58
N ARG A 921 6.11 -46.77 -1.61
CA ARG A 921 5.88 -46.50 -0.18
C ARG A 921 6.29 -45.09 0.21
N THR A 922 7.49 -44.63 -0.18
CA THR A 922 7.91 -43.25 0.15
C THR A 922 7.04 -42.18 -0.51
N LEU A 923 6.40 -42.46 -1.65
CA LEU A 923 5.42 -41.57 -2.27
C LEU A 923 4.12 -41.51 -1.48
N PHE A 924 3.61 -42.66 -1.01
CA PHE A 924 2.46 -42.70 -0.10
C PHE A 924 2.73 -41.99 1.24
N ASP A 925 3.91 -42.17 1.83
CA ASP A 925 4.30 -41.49 3.08
C ASP A 925 4.35 -39.97 2.89
N LYS A 926 4.97 -39.49 1.81
CA LYS A 926 4.98 -38.05 1.44
C LYS A 926 3.58 -37.50 1.19
N GLN A 927 2.71 -38.27 0.52
CA GLN A 927 1.31 -37.89 0.30
C GLN A 927 0.54 -37.82 1.63
N SER A 928 0.78 -38.75 2.54
CA SER A 928 0.19 -38.78 3.89
C SER A 928 0.64 -37.57 4.72
N GLU A 929 1.94 -37.23 4.70
CA GLU A 929 2.48 -36.05 5.37
C GLU A 929 1.89 -34.74 4.81
N LEU A 930 1.78 -34.62 3.48
CA LEU A 930 1.18 -33.48 2.81
C LEU A 930 -0.32 -33.33 3.16
N MET A 931 -1.07 -34.44 3.17
CA MET A 931 -2.47 -34.45 3.63
C MET A 931 -2.59 -34.12 5.13
N GLY A 932 -1.58 -34.45 5.94
CA GLY A 932 -1.46 -34.02 7.33
C GLY A 932 -1.31 -32.51 7.46
N LYS A 933 -0.43 -31.90 6.66
CA LYS A 933 -0.21 -30.45 6.61
C LYS A 933 -1.48 -29.70 6.20
N TYR A 934 -2.13 -30.10 5.11
CA TYR A 934 -3.41 -29.48 4.70
C TYR A 934 -4.52 -29.63 5.75
N LYS A 935 -4.61 -30.76 6.45
CA LYS A 935 -5.56 -30.92 7.59
C LYS A 935 -5.25 -29.94 8.73
N ALA A 936 -3.97 -29.74 9.06
CA ALA A 936 -3.56 -28.80 10.10
C ALA A 936 -3.81 -27.33 9.69
N GLU A 937 -3.55 -26.97 8.43
CA GLU A 937 -3.84 -25.65 7.87
C GLU A 937 -5.34 -25.35 7.88
N VAL A 938 -6.18 -26.28 7.42
CA VAL A 938 -7.65 -26.13 7.46
C VAL A 938 -8.15 -25.99 8.91
N ALA A 939 -7.64 -26.79 9.85
CA ALA A 939 -8.02 -26.69 11.26
C ALA A 939 -7.58 -25.35 11.89
N ASN A 940 -6.43 -24.80 11.49
CA ASN A 940 -5.97 -23.49 11.96
C ASN A 940 -6.75 -22.34 11.31
N GLY A 941 -7.12 -22.46 10.03
CA GLY A 941 -8.05 -21.55 9.35
C GLY A 941 -9.41 -21.51 10.04
N GLN A 942 -9.99 -22.67 10.36
CA GLN A 942 -11.24 -22.77 11.13
C GLN A 942 -11.15 -22.10 12.51
N LYS A 943 -10.04 -22.29 13.25
CA LYS A 943 -9.82 -21.58 14.53
C LYS A 943 -9.74 -20.07 14.36
N LYS A 944 -9.11 -19.56 13.29
CA LYS A 944 -9.03 -18.12 13.02
C LYS A 944 -10.37 -17.54 12.57
N VAL A 945 -11.18 -18.28 11.81
CA VAL A 945 -12.57 -17.90 11.50
C VAL A 945 -13.38 -17.79 12.79
N GLN A 946 -13.38 -18.81 13.65
CA GLN A 946 -14.08 -18.78 14.94
C GLN A 946 -13.61 -17.67 15.88
N PHE A 947 -12.33 -17.24 15.80
CA PHE A 947 -11.84 -16.06 16.52
C PHE A 947 -12.47 -14.78 15.97
N LEU A 948 -12.43 -14.58 14.65
CA LEU A 948 -12.99 -13.40 13.99
C LEU A 948 -14.51 -13.32 14.12
N GLU A 949 -15.21 -14.46 14.18
CA GLU A 949 -16.65 -14.53 14.44
C GLU A 949 -17.01 -14.02 15.84
N ARG A 950 -16.21 -14.35 16.87
CA ARG A 950 -16.38 -13.82 18.23
C ARG A 950 -16.08 -12.32 18.30
N GLU A 951 -14.93 -11.90 17.75
CA GLU A 951 -14.54 -10.48 17.70
C GLU A 951 -15.61 -9.64 16.99
N LEU A 952 -16.15 -10.13 15.87
CA LEU A 952 -17.23 -9.47 15.12
C LEU A 952 -18.55 -9.45 15.90
N GLN A 953 -18.84 -10.47 16.71
CA GLN A 953 -20.00 -10.50 17.59
C GLN A 953 -19.86 -9.52 18.76
N GLU A 954 -18.69 -9.45 19.40
CA GLU A 954 -18.36 -8.44 20.44
C GLU A 954 -18.51 -7.01 19.89
N LYS A 955 -18.05 -6.75 18.65
CA LYS A 955 -18.25 -5.44 17.99
C LYS A 955 -19.73 -5.15 17.68
N ARG A 956 -20.55 -6.15 17.33
CA ARG A 956 -22.01 -5.97 17.17
C ARG A 956 -22.68 -5.61 18.49
N GLU A 957 -22.30 -6.26 19.59
CA GLU A 957 -22.84 -6.02 20.92
C GLU A 957 -22.43 -4.63 21.45
N LEU A 958 -21.18 -4.21 21.21
CA LEU A 958 -20.73 -2.84 21.47
C LEU A 958 -21.59 -1.81 20.72
N VAL A 959 -21.73 -1.95 19.39
CA VAL A 959 -22.55 -1.04 18.55
C VAL A 959 -24.03 -1.06 18.96
N ALA A 960 -24.56 -2.19 19.44
CA ALA A 960 -25.90 -2.26 20.00
C ALA A 960 -26.03 -1.46 21.32
N SER A 961 -25.01 -1.51 22.19
CA SER A 961 -24.97 -0.72 23.43
C SER A 961 -24.84 0.78 23.16
N GLU A 962 -24.02 1.18 22.18
CA GLU A 962 -23.85 2.57 21.72
C GLU A 962 -25.15 3.13 21.11
N ARG A 963 -25.88 2.31 20.33
CA ARG A 963 -27.21 2.69 19.83
C ARG A 963 -28.20 2.90 20.97
N GLN A 964 -28.18 2.05 22.00
CA GLN A 964 -29.07 2.19 23.15
C GLN A 964 -28.72 3.40 24.03
N SER A 965 -27.44 3.76 24.18
CA SER A 965 -27.05 4.98 24.89
C SER A 965 -27.40 6.25 24.09
N MET A 966 -27.19 6.24 22.78
CA MET A 966 -27.60 7.32 21.88
C MET A 966 -29.13 7.50 21.84
N GLU A 967 -29.90 6.41 21.85
CA GLU A 967 -31.37 6.45 21.92
C GLU A 967 -31.86 7.12 23.22
N LYS A 968 -31.25 6.77 24.37
CA LYS A 968 -31.52 7.43 25.66
C LYS A 968 -31.18 8.93 25.63
N LEU A 969 -30.04 9.29 25.04
CA LEU A 969 -29.63 10.70 24.89
C LEU A 969 -30.60 11.49 23.98
N ILE A 970 -31.02 10.90 22.86
CA ILE A 970 -32.02 11.51 21.96
C ILE A 970 -33.37 11.68 22.68
N ALA A 971 -33.79 10.69 23.48
CA ALA A 971 -35.00 10.79 24.30
C ALA A 971 -34.90 11.91 25.35
N GLN A 972 -33.76 12.05 26.04
CA GLN A 972 -33.50 13.14 26.98
C GLN A 972 -33.55 14.51 26.30
N ILE A 973 -32.79 14.70 25.21
CA ILE A 973 -32.78 15.96 24.44
C ILE A 973 -34.18 16.30 23.92
N THR A 974 -34.98 15.29 23.56
CA THR A 974 -36.38 15.48 23.12
C THR A 974 -37.29 15.92 24.26
N ALA A 975 -37.09 15.38 25.47
CA ALA A 975 -37.80 15.79 26.68
C ALA A 975 -37.42 17.22 27.11
N GLU A 976 -36.12 17.55 27.13
CA GLU A 976 -35.63 18.90 27.43
C GLU A 976 -36.18 19.92 26.42
N ARG A 977 -36.09 19.63 25.11
CA ARG A 977 -36.71 20.45 24.05
C ARG A 977 -38.23 20.55 24.18
N LYS A 978 -38.91 19.63 24.87
CA LYS A 978 -40.33 19.77 25.20
C LYS A 978 -40.53 20.74 26.37
N MET A 979 -39.81 20.54 27.48
CA MET A 979 -39.85 21.43 28.65
C MET A 979 -39.56 22.90 28.30
N PHE A 980 -38.57 23.15 27.45
CA PHE A 980 -38.25 24.52 26.98
C PHE A 980 -39.40 25.15 26.20
N ARG A 981 -40.08 24.41 25.31
CA ARG A 981 -41.26 24.91 24.57
C ARG A 981 -42.47 25.14 25.49
N GLU A 982 -42.68 24.29 26.49
CA GLU A 982 -43.75 24.48 27.47
C GLU A 982 -43.50 25.75 28.31
N ARG A 983 -42.25 26.02 28.71
CA ARG A 983 -41.85 27.26 29.40
C ARG A 983 -41.87 28.50 28.49
N GLU A 984 -41.59 28.35 27.20
CA GLU A 984 -41.72 29.42 26.20
C GLU A 984 -43.19 29.81 25.99
N VAL A 985 -44.09 28.83 25.91
CA VAL A 985 -45.54 29.07 25.86
C VAL A 985 -46.01 29.77 27.14
N GLU A 986 -45.62 29.28 28.32
CA GLU A 986 -45.97 29.91 29.60
C GLU A 986 -45.50 31.38 29.67
N MET A 987 -44.27 31.67 29.24
CA MET A 987 -43.76 33.05 29.18
C MET A 987 -44.53 33.91 28.18
N ASN A 988 -44.86 33.39 27.00
CA ASN A 988 -45.65 34.10 26.00
C ASN A 988 -47.09 34.38 26.46
N ASP A 989 -47.71 33.47 27.22
CA ASP A 989 -49.05 33.69 27.78
C ASP A 989 -49.02 34.72 28.92
N ARG A 990 -48.01 34.69 29.80
CA ARG A 990 -47.77 35.76 30.79
C ARG A 990 -47.54 37.13 30.14
N PHE A 991 -46.85 37.20 28.99
CA PHE A 991 -46.71 38.46 28.24
C PHE A 991 -48.06 38.98 27.74
N LYS A 992 -48.92 38.11 27.15
CA LYS A 992 -50.27 38.50 26.72
C LYS A 992 -51.15 38.97 27.88
N GLU A 993 -51.02 38.36 29.06
CA GLU A 993 -51.73 38.80 30.27
C GLU A 993 -51.31 40.23 30.66
N VAL A 994 -50.00 40.51 30.71
CA VAL A 994 -49.46 41.85 31.00
C VAL A 994 -49.84 42.87 29.93
N GLU A 995 -49.81 42.52 28.64
CA GLU A 995 -50.29 43.37 27.55
C GLU A 995 -51.79 43.69 27.70
N ALA A 996 -52.61 42.70 28.05
CA ALA A 996 -54.04 42.88 28.28
C ALA A 996 -54.35 43.72 29.54
N GLU A 997 -53.52 43.67 30.59
CA GLU A 997 -53.62 44.58 31.73
C GLU A 997 -53.17 46.01 31.40
N TYR A 998 -52.08 46.15 30.65
CA TYR A 998 -51.60 47.45 30.18
C TYR A 998 -52.64 48.14 29.29
N GLN A 999 -53.27 47.40 28.36
CA GLN A 999 -54.35 47.94 27.52
C GLN A 999 -55.55 48.41 28.34
N LYS A 1000 -56.03 47.62 29.32
CA LYS A 1000 -57.12 48.04 30.23
C LYS A 1000 -56.76 49.33 30.99
N SER A 1001 -55.50 49.48 31.39
CA SER A 1001 -55.00 50.69 32.05
C SER A 1001 -54.99 51.89 31.10
N LEU A 1002 -54.53 51.71 29.86
CA LEU A 1002 -54.54 52.73 28.81
C LEU A 1002 -55.96 53.16 28.43
N ASP A 1003 -56.89 52.23 28.32
CA ASP A 1003 -58.31 52.48 28.08
C ASP A 1003 -58.93 53.29 29.22
N LEU A 1004 -58.68 52.90 30.47
CA LEU A 1004 -59.17 53.62 31.66
C LEU A 1004 -58.59 55.05 31.77
N VAL A 1005 -57.32 55.26 31.41
CA VAL A 1005 -56.71 56.59 31.31
C VAL A 1005 -57.37 57.40 30.18
N THR A 1006 -57.65 56.76 29.05
CA THR A 1006 -58.33 57.37 27.89
C THR A 1006 -59.77 57.78 28.23
N GLU A 1007 -60.52 56.96 28.95
CA GLU A 1007 -61.86 57.31 29.45
C GLU A 1007 -61.81 58.50 30.43
N LYS A 1008 -60.87 58.49 31.39
CA LYS A 1008 -60.66 59.61 32.32
C LYS A 1008 -60.33 60.90 31.57
N TYR A 1009 -59.44 60.85 30.58
CA TYR A 1009 -59.11 61.98 29.71
C TYR A 1009 -60.34 62.47 28.92
N GLN A 1010 -61.12 61.57 28.32
CA GLN A 1010 -62.35 61.93 27.61
C GLN A 1010 -63.40 62.56 28.55
N SER A 1011 -63.53 62.07 29.78
CA SER A 1011 -64.43 62.61 30.80
C SER A 1011 -64.00 64.01 31.26
N ALA A 1012 -62.71 64.22 31.49
CA ALA A 1012 -62.12 65.52 31.78
C ALA A 1012 -62.31 66.50 30.59
N LYS A 1013 -62.12 66.05 29.35
CA LYS A 1013 -62.33 66.82 28.12
C LYS A 1013 -63.80 67.22 27.94
N LYS A 1014 -64.76 66.32 28.17
CA LYS A 1014 -66.21 66.62 28.20
C LYS A 1014 -66.54 67.65 29.28
N THR A 1015 -65.98 67.49 30.47
CA THR A 1015 -66.16 68.43 31.60
C THR A 1015 -65.61 69.83 31.29
N ALA A 1016 -64.41 69.91 30.71
CA ALA A 1016 -63.80 71.17 30.30
C ALA A 1016 -64.61 71.88 29.18
N LEU A 1017 -65.15 71.12 28.22
CA LEU A 1017 -66.05 71.66 27.19
C LEU A 1017 -67.36 72.19 27.78
N ASN A 1018 -67.94 71.53 28.78
CA ASN A 1018 -69.12 72.01 29.50
C ASN A 1018 -68.83 73.32 30.27
N TYR A 1019 -67.69 73.41 30.95
CA TYR A 1019 -67.27 74.66 31.60
C TYR A 1019 -67.00 75.79 30.61
N LYS A 1020 -66.37 75.49 29.47
CA LYS A 1020 -66.18 76.46 28.38
C LYS A 1020 -67.54 76.98 27.90
N LYS A 1021 -68.47 76.08 27.55
CA LYS A 1021 -69.80 76.48 27.09
C LYS A 1021 -70.55 77.31 28.14
N TYR A 1022 -70.50 76.92 29.41
CA TYR A 1022 -71.13 77.69 30.49
C TYR A 1022 -70.52 79.10 30.64
N ALA A 1023 -69.21 79.25 30.41
CA ALA A 1023 -68.58 80.57 30.36
C ALA A 1023 -69.06 81.39 29.16
N GLU A 1024 -69.14 80.80 27.96
CA GLU A 1024 -69.65 81.43 26.74
C GLU A 1024 -71.13 81.83 26.86
N ASP A 1025 -71.99 80.96 27.40
CA ASP A 1025 -73.41 81.24 27.66
C ASP A 1025 -73.59 82.36 28.70
N LYS A 1026 -72.73 82.38 29.75
CA LYS A 1026 -72.71 83.44 30.77
C LYS A 1026 -72.19 84.78 30.20
N GLU A 1027 -71.18 84.75 29.34
CA GLU A 1027 -70.68 85.94 28.64
C GLU A 1027 -71.77 86.52 27.74
N GLN A 1028 -72.45 85.70 26.94
CA GLN A 1028 -73.60 86.13 26.15
C GLN A 1028 -74.73 86.73 27.00
N HIS A 1029 -74.99 86.20 28.20
CA HIS A 1029 -75.95 86.79 29.13
C HIS A 1029 -75.47 88.17 29.62
N MET A 1030 -74.19 88.32 29.95
CA MET A 1030 -73.62 89.60 30.37
C MET A 1030 -73.66 90.65 29.25
N LEU A 1031 -73.40 90.28 27.99
CA LEU A 1031 -73.57 91.18 26.84
C LEU A 1031 -75.04 91.59 26.66
N LYS A 1032 -75.98 90.66 26.74
CA LYS A 1032 -77.43 90.96 26.62
C LYS A 1032 -77.92 91.91 27.70
N GLU A 1033 -77.48 91.74 28.95
CA GLU A 1033 -77.81 92.69 30.03
C GLU A 1033 -77.07 94.03 29.86
N TYR A 1034 -75.84 94.06 29.34
CA TYR A 1034 -75.14 95.31 29.01
C TYR A 1034 -75.88 96.12 27.94
N ASP A 1035 -76.28 95.48 26.83
CA ASP A 1035 -77.05 96.14 25.77
C ASP A 1035 -78.45 96.57 26.27
N ARG A 1036 -79.12 95.75 27.11
CA ARG A 1036 -80.38 96.13 27.77
C ARG A 1036 -80.23 97.37 28.68
N ILE A 1037 -79.14 97.47 29.44
CA ILE A 1037 -78.85 98.64 30.29
C ILE A 1037 -78.54 99.87 29.43
N LYS A 1038 -77.74 99.69 28.38
CA LYS A 1038 -77.39 100.73 27.39
C LYS A 1038 -78.61 101.27 26.65
N ASP A 1039 -79.54 100.41 26.23
CA ASP A 1039 -80.80 100.82 25.61
C ASP A 1039 -81.76 101.47 26.60
N GLY A 1040 -81.83 100.96 27.84
CA GLY A 1040 -82.54 101.63 28.93
C GLY A 1040 -82.01 103.05 29.19
N TYR A 1041 -80.69 103.23 29.16
CA TYR A 1041 -80.03 104.53 29.27
C TYR A 1041 -80.30 105.42 28.05
N ASN A 1042 -80.24 104.89 26.83
CA ASN A 1042 -80.57 105.61 25.59
C ASN A 1042 -82.02 106.11 25.59
N VAL A 1043 -82.98 105.27 26.02
CA VAL A 1043 -84.40 105.65 26.14
C VAL A 1043 -84.61 106.68 27.25
N ALA A 1044 -83.87 106.59 28.37
CA ALA A 1044 -83.89 107.62 29.41
C ALA A 1044 -83.33 108.97 28.89
N LEU A 1045 -82.21 108.93 28.16
CA LEU A 1045 -81.58 110.10 27.54
C LEU A 1045 -82.50 110.76 26.51
N GLN A 1046 -83.14 109.96 25.63
CA GLN A 1046 -84.16 110.45 24.71
C GLN A 1046 -85.34 111.10 25.45
N LYS A 1047 -85.87 110.49 26.52
CA LYS A 1047 -86.93 111.09 27.33
C LYS A 1047 -86.52 112.42 27.97
N VAL A 1048 -85.25 112.58 28.37
CA VAL A 1048 -84.72 113.87 28.86
C VAL A 1048 -84.59 114.88 27.71
N GLN A 1049 -84.08 114.48 26.54
CA GLN A 1049 -83.99 115.33 25.35
C GLN A 1049 -85.37 115.79 24.86
N THR A 1050 -86.35 114.91 24.79
CA THR A 1050 -87.73 115.24 24.43
C THR A 1050 -88.34 116.21 25.44
N ARG A 1051 -88.22 115.97 26.74
CA ARG A 1051 -88.68 116.92 27.78
C ARG A 1051 -87.99 118.28 27.70
N MET A 1052 -86.69 118.30 27.37
CA MET A 1052 -85.96 119.55 27.15
C MET A 1052 -86.46 120.29 25.91
N LYS A 1053 -86.77 119.55 24.83
CA LYS A 1053 -87.35 120.09 23.59
C LYS A 1053 -88.77 120.62 23.81
N GLU A 1054 -89.64 119.87 24.49
CA GLU A 1054 -90.98 120.30 24.92
C GLU A 1054 -90.91 121.56 25.79
N ALA A 1055 -89.98 121.63 26.75
CA ALA A 1055 -89.78 122.81 27.60
C ALA A 1055 -89.24 124.02 26.82
N LEU A 1056 -88.37 123.80 25.83
CA LEU A 1056 -87.88 124.86 24.93
C LEU A 1056 -89.00 125.36 24.00
N GLU A 1057 -89.76 124.46 23.38
CA GLU A 1057 -90.89 124.79 22.50
C GLU A 1057 -92.01 125.51 23.26
N SER A 1058 -92.34 125.06 24.48
CA SER A 1058 -93.29 125.73 25.37
C SER A 1058 -92.81 127.14 25.77
N LYS A 1059 -91.52 127.29 26.10
CA LYS A 1059 -90.91 128.60 26.40
C LYS A 1059 -90.87 129.51 25.17
N GLU A 1060 -90.60 128.97 23.99
CA GLU A 1060 -90.63 129.70 22.72
C GLU A 1060 -92.06 130.13 22.37
N HIS A 1061 -93.06 129.26 22.56
CA HIS A 1061 -94.46 129.60 22.35
C HIS A 1061 -94.91 130.71 23.32
N SER A 1062 -94.50 130.65 24.59
CA SER A 1062 -94.72 131.73 25.57
C SER A 1062 -94.02 133.05 25.19
N LEU A 1063 -92.85 132.99 24.53
CA LEU A 1063 -92.17 134.18 24.00
C LEU A 1063 -92.89 134.72 22.75
N ARG A 1064 -93.31 133.86 21.82
CA ARG A 1064 -94.12 134.23 20.64
C ARG A 1064 -95.45 134.87 21.05
N GLU A 1065 -96.14 134.34 22.06
CA GLU A 1065 -97.33 134.98 22.64
C GLU A 1065 -97.03 136.37 23.21
N LYS A 1066 -95.91 136.54 23.92
CA LYS A 1066 -95.52 137.83 24.51
C LYS A 1066 -95.17 138.85 23.43
N ILE A 1067 -94.51 138.41 22.35
CA ILE A 1067 -94.23 139.23 21.17
C ILE A 1067 -95.54 139.63 20.50
N ALA A 1068 -96.45 138.69 20.20
CA ALA A 1068 -97.75 138.99 19.59
C ALA A 1068 -98.63 139.92 20.46
N LYS A 1069 -98.57 139.80 21.80
CA LYS A 1069 -99.24 140.72 22.74
C LYS A 1069 -98.62 142.12 22.70
N LEU A 1070 -97.29 142.23 22.67
CA LEU A 1070 -96.59 143.51 22.50
C LEU A 1070 -96.86 144.15 21.13
N GLU A 1071 -96.88 143.36 20.06
CA GLU A 1071 -97.23 143.79 18.70
C GLU A 1071 -98.66 144.33 18.65
N ALA A 1072 -99.65 143.63 19.20
CA ALA A 1072 -101.03 144.11 19.30
C ALA A 1072 -101.16 145.39 20.17
N GLU A 1073 -100.36 145.52 21.23
CA GLU A 1073 -100.26 146.75 22.02
C GLU A 1073 -99.63 147.91 21.21
N TYR A 1074 -98.62 147.65 20.37
CA TYR A 1074 -98.02 148.67 19.51
C TYR A 1074 -98.95 149.05 18.34
N GLU A 1075 -99.68 148.10 17.76
CA GLU A 1075 -100.66 148.31 16.71
C GLU A 1075 -101.82 149.20 17.20
N THR A 1076 -102.35 148.92 18.40
CA THR A 1076 -103.39 149.77 19.03
C THR A 1076 -102.86 151.16 19.40
N LYS A 1077 -101.61 151.29 19.88
CA LYS A 1077 -100.95 152.59 20.09
C LYS A 1077 -100.75 153.35 18.77
N LEU A 1078 -100.42 152.68 17.67
CA LEU A 1078 -100.31 153.27 16.33
C LEU A 1078 -101.66 153.75 15.78
N GLN A 1079 -102.73 152.98 15.98
CA GLN A 1079 -104.09 153.39 15.60
C GLN A 1079 -104.56 154.63 16.40
N LEU A 1080 -104.25 154.70 17.70
CA LEU A 1080 -104.49 155.87 18.55
C LEU A 1080 -103.71 157.13 18.12
N VAL A 1081 -102.54 156.97 17.51
CA VAL A 1081 -101.78 158.08 16.89
C VAL A 1081 -102.41 158.50 15.56
N ARG A 1082 -102.83 157.55 14.71
CA ARG A 1082 -103.50 157.85 13.43
C ARG A 1082 -104.84 158.55 13.57
N GLN A 1083 -105.56 158.39 14.68
CA GLN A 1083 -106.82 159.09 14.96
C GLN A 1083 -106.64 160.52 15.53
N LYS A 1084 -105.41 161.06 15.55
CA LYS A 1084 -105.12 162.45 15.98
C LYS A 1084 -104.44 163.30 14.89
N SER A 1085 -104.76 162.99 13.63
CA SER A 1085 -104.40 163.77 12.44
C SER A 1085 -105.65 164.14 11.63
#